data_AF-P96436-F1
#
_entry.id   AF-P96436-F1
#
_cell.length_a   1.000
_cell.length_b   1.000
_cell.length_c   1.000
_cell.angle_alpha   90.00
_cell.angle_beta   90.00
_cell.angle_gamma   90.00
#
_symmetry.space_group_name_H-M   'P 1'
#
loop_
_entity.id
_entity.type
_entity.pdbx_description
1 polymer ?
#
loop_
_entity_poly.entity_id
_entity_poly.type
_entity_poly.pdbx_seq_one_letter_code
_entity_poly.pdbx_strand_id
1 'polypeptide(L)'
;MTFDDRTRSASGIFEDARAFRIGSEVAVLISDVRAKLPVAAKHTLVMPEQPVPLVSTILSLAESGQRVLWAMRPGAEASRGQIYIESDFVQTILLRPVGELPPLDVEDLFAALTPEGCVKFLNNLLTVWRSAFRLSRDPFFIGLVEDALQALTSRPAPAKIACPIAQGRYLIETAISPDFGEISAIYALGANAILPLASPALIGAQREHNLRPCHFIVESPRYPQSFVLVGKRGVAVRELSSGNPHCANLQAWWAERGGTPELREFVVRWLSTTPEGGLATAVDLQLRTPLPERRIGRSAMYPSAEVDIALTLSGGLLAGGWTHDPTATLAGIDYLTEDGTAIPLDGNWYEFPAWARGADEKSRADVTGFVAWLPSNDTPGALLQPRFQMRLASGAVKPLVPKPQPFEASAQRNRILRAVPPQHAIDQAFRTILAPALQDVEQRLGRAAKVDYTKDYDLPEKAPLVSIVVPLYRVLDFLRFQLSGMATDRWLASNAEIIYVLDSPEIQDETEHLLGGLHLLHGLPMKLVVMNRNSGYARACNAGARFARGSVVVMLNSDVVPSAPGWLQKLIRPLMEQRSLGAIGPKLIFEDGSLQHAALYFARDQRGIWLNHHFHKGMPGDYAPAQLARSVPGITGACLVTRREIYELVDGYTEDYVIGDYEDSDLCLKIRRCGYDIAYEPSACLYHFERRSIRRSEDYMRGVASQYNSWLHTERWNDDITELMKTDLGGRDQMPALFGIGAATRTAA
;
A
#
# COMPACT_ATOMS: atom_id res chain seq x y z
N MET A 1 46.77 32.82 22.88
CA MET A 1 46.24 34.10 23.43
C MET A 1 46.66 35.24 22.53
N THR A 2 45.71 36.07 22.10
CA THR A 2 45.98 37.48 21.75
C THR A 2 44.78 38.29 22.19
N PHE A 3 44.90 38.90 23.36
CA PHE A 3 43.97 39.82 23.99
C PHE A 3 43.81 41.11 23.16
N ASP A 4 42.62 41.72 23.20
CA ASP A 4 42.48 43.18 23.20
C ASP A 4 42.19 43.54 24.67
N ASP A 5 43.17 44.14 25.36
CA ASP A 5 43.18 44.46 26.81
C ASP A 5 42.09 45.46 27.26
N ARG A 6 41.00 45.63 26.48
CA ARG A 6 39.97 46.64 26.70
C ARG A 6 38.54 46.11 26.70
N THR A 7 38.33 44.80 26.55
CA THR A 7 36.99 44.21 26.69
C THR A 7 36.70 43.97 28.17
N ARG A 8 36.04 44.94 28.81
CA ARG A 8 35.53 44.78 30.17
C ARG A 8 34.16 44.13 30.13
N SER A 9 34.01 42.98 30.78
CA SER A 9 32.72 42.50 31.30
C SER A 9 32.09 43.61 32.14
N ALA A 10 30.93 44.13 31.73
CA ALA A 10 30.30 45.27 32.38
C ALA A 10 29.68 44.92 33.75
N SER A 11 29.42 43.64 34.02
CA SER A 11 28.65 43.18 35.18
C SER A 11 29.38 42.23 36.14
N GLY A 12 30.59 41.77 35.83
CA GLY A 12 31.39 40.87 36.71
C GLY A 12 30.82 39.45 36.88
N ILE A 13 29.68 39.15 36.26
CA ILE A 13 28.99 37.84 36.28
C ILE A 13 29.42 36.96 35.09
N PHE A 14 30.02 37.56 34.05
CA PHE A 14 30.43 36.90 32.81
C PHE A 14 31.94 36.88 32.66
N GLU A 15 32.45 35.74 32.21
CA GLU A 15 33.85 35.61 31.79
C GLU A 15 34.05 36.12 30.36
N ASP A 16 35.26 36.63 30.10
CA ASP A 16 35.62 37.18 28.78
C ASP A 16 35.39 36.14 27.69
N ALA A 17 34.65 36.52 26.65
CA ALA A 17 34.34 35.62 25.55
C ALA A 17 35.60 35.30 24.74
N ARG A 18 35.77 34.03 24.37
CA ARG A 18 36.93 33.52 23.63
C ARG A 18 36.49 32.89 22.32
N ALA A 19 37.21 33.20 21.23
CA ALA A 19 36.92 32.65 19.90
C ALA A 19 37.93 31.56 19.53
N PHE A 20 37.43 30.48 18.96
CA PHE A 20 38.19 29.31 18.56
C PHE A 20 37.81 28.88 17.14
N ARG A 21 38.75 28.26 16.44
CA ARG A 21 38.53 27.65 15.13
C ARG A 21 37.95 26.24 15.29
N ILE A 22 36.91 25.93 14.50
CA ILE A 22 36.24 24.61 14.48
C ILE A 22 36.14 24.00 13.07
N GLY A 23 36.61 24.71 12.05
CA GLY A 23 36.69 24.23 10.67
C GLY A 23 37.64 25.12 9.85
N SER A 24 37.75 24.93 8.54
CA SER A 24 38.61 25.80 7.71
C SER A 24 38.15 27.25 7.66
N GLU A 25 36.84 27.48 7.68
CA GLU A 25 36.22 28.81 7.58
C GLU A 25 35.21 29.08 8.70
N VAL A 26 35.20 28.24 9.75
CA VAL A 26 34.18 28.31 10.81
C VAL A 26 34.86 28.52 12.15
N ALA A 27 34.32 29.46 12.90
CA ALA A 27 34.71 29.75 14.27
C ALA A 27 33.55 29.53 15.23
N VAL A 28 33.88 29.27 16.48
CA VAL A 28 32.95 29.30 17.60
C VAL A 28 33.44 30.32 18.63
N LEU A 29 32.53 31.20 19.05
CA LEU A 29 32.73 32.09 20.18
C LEU A 29 32.10 31.46 21.42
N ILE A 30 32.83 31.40 22.52
CA ILE A 30 32.42 30.77 23.78
C ILE A 30 32.44 31.82 24.89
N SER A 31 31.39 31.88 25.71
CA SER A 31 31.33 32.73 26.90
C SER A 31 30.62 32.01 28.03
N ASP A 32 31.17 32.11 29.24
CA ASP A 32 30.60 31.52 30.45
C ASP A 32 29.80 32.52 31.27
N VAL A 33 28.72 32.01 31.84
CA VAL A 33 27.77 32.74 32.67
C VAL A 33 27.73 32.09 34.05
N ARG A 34 28.19 32.81 35.08
CA ARG A 34 28.26 32.32 36.46
C ARG A 34 26.89 32.32 37.18
N ALA A 35 25.88 32.96 36.60
CA ALA A 35 24.52 32.98 37.13
C ALA A 35 23.60 31.99 36.39
N LYS A 36 22.68 31.34 37.11
CA LYS A 36 21.69 30.43 36.52
C LYS A 36 20.59 31.25 35.83
N LEU A 37 20.78 31.59 34.55
CA LEU A 37 19.77 32.28 33.75
C LEU A 37 18.61 31.34 33.38
N PRO A 38 17.38 31.87 33.16
CA PRO A 38 16.27 31.09 32.63
C PRO A 38 16.65 30.43 31.31
N VAL A 39 16.18 29.20 31.06
CA VAL A 39 16.46 28.45 29.81
C VAL A 39 16.01 29.22 28.54
N ALA A 40 15.08 30.16 28.69
CA ALA A 40 14.54 30.99 27.60
C ALA A 40 15.27 32.33 27.39
N ALA A 41 16.35 32.62 28.15
CA ALA A 41 17.09 33.86 28.00
C ALA A 41 17.63 34.01 26.58
N LYS A 42 17.42 35.17 25.96
CA LYS A 42 17.80 35.41 24.56
C LYS A 42 19.25 35.88 24.50
N HIS A 43 20.15 35.06 23.97
CA HIS A 43 21.56 35.42 23.82
C HIS A 43 21.83 35.92 22.40
N THR A 44 22.13 37.20 22.24
CA THR A 44 22.29 37.84 20.91
C THR A 44 23.72 38.32 20.72
N LEU A 45 24.36 37.87 19.65
CA LEU A 45 25.60 38.47 19.16
C LEU A 45 25.24 39.47 18.06
N VAL A 46 25.63 40.73 18.24
CA VAL A 46 25.41 41.82 17.27
C VAL A 46 26.74 42.22 16.65
N MET A 47 26.82 42.13 15.32
CA MET A 47 27.98 42.51 14.52
C MET A 47 27.58 43.60 13.51
N PRO A 48 28.50 44.48 13.07
CA PRO A 48 28.27 45.47 12.01
C PRO A 48 27.77 44.82 10.71
N GLU A 49 28.37 43.69 10.34
CA GLU A 49 27.89 42.78 9.30
C GLU A 49 27.64 41.43 9.97
N GLN A 50 26.39 40.95 9.94
CA GLN A 50 26.05 39.69 10.61
C GLN A 50 26.55 38.50 9.81
N PRO A 51 27.34 37.59 10.40
CA PRO A 51 27.77 36.40 9.72
C PRO A 51 26.57 35.49 9.46
N VAL A 52 26.49 34.95 8.25
CA VAL A 52 25.45 34.00 7.85
C VAL A 52 26.15 32.73 7.33
N PRO A 53 25.93 31.55 7.95
CA PRO A 53 25.06 31.29 9.10
C PRO A 53 25.64 31.77 10.44
N LEU A 54 24.76 32.05 11.41
CA LEU A 54 25.07 32.25 12.83
C LEU A 54 24.15 31.35 13.66
N VAL A 55 24.73 30.44 14.45
CA VAL A 55 23.99 29.45 15.24
C VAL A 55 24.44 29.49 16.68
N SER A 56 23.51 29.67 17.62
CA SER A 56 23.79 29.67 19.06
C SER A 56 23.35 28.39 19.75
N THR A 57 24.12 27.92 20.74
CA THR A 57 23.71 26.85 21.66
C THR A 57 24.15 27.16 23.08
N ILE A 58 23.44 26.61 24.07
CA ILE A 58 23.72 26.81 25.50
C ILE A 58 23.99 25.44 26.12
N LEU A 59 25.07 25.32 26.87
CA LEU A 59 25.49 24.11 27.56
C LEU A 59 25.52 24.34 29.08
N SER A 60 25.36 23.26 29.84
CA SER A 60 25.42 23.30 31.31
C SER A 60 26.87 23.07 31.78
N LEU A 61 27.34 23.91 32.68
CA LEU A 61 28.66 23.79 33.32
C LEU A 61 28.59 22.89 34.57
N ALA A 62 29.70 22.22 34.90
CA ALA A 62 29.81 21.33 36.06
C ALA A 62 29.74 22.11 37.39
N GLU A 63 30.45 23.23 37.47
CA GLU A 63 30.27 24.22 38.53
C GLU A 63 29.10 25.12 38.13
N SER A 64 28.04 25.18 38.95
CA SER A 64 26.76 25.85 38.66
C SER A 64 26.86 27.07 37.73
N GLY A 65 26.29 26.99 36.52
CA GLY A 65 26.37 28.05 35.51
C GLY A 65 25.96 27.56 34.11
N GLN A 66 26.11 28.40 33.10
CA GLN A 66 25.85 28.07 31.69
C GLN A 66 26.99 28.56 30.79
N ARG A 67 27.25 27.82 29.71
CA ARG A 67 28.19 28.19 28.64
C ARG A 67 27.43 28.45 27.36
N VAL A 68 27.59 29.63 26.77
CA VAL A 68 26.94 30.02 25.52
C VAL A 68 27.96 29.96 24.39
N LEU A 69 27.58 29.31 23.29
CA LEU A 69 28.40 29.15 22.11
C LEU A 69 27.69 29.77 20.90
N TRP A 70 28.43 30.54 20.10
CA TRP A 70 27.97 31.05 18.80
C TRP A 70 28.91 30.54 17.72
N ALA A 71 28.44 29.63 16.88
CA ALA A 71 29.17 29.18 15.69
C ALA A 71 28.81 30.05 14.49
N MET A 72 29.81 30.41 13.69
CA MET A 72 29.63 31.31 12.54
C MET A 72 30.77 31.21 11.54
N ARG A 73 30.62 31.87 10.39
CA ARG A 73 31.70 32.15 9.43
C ARG A 73 32.17 33.62 9.58
N PRO A 74 33.29 33.89 10.25
CA PRO A 74 33.85 35.23 10.35
C PRO A 74 34.21 35.80 8.96
N GLY A 75 34.17 37.13 8.84
CA GLY A 75 34.66 37.83 7.66
C GLY A 75 36.19 37.77 7.50
N ALA A 76 36.68 38.27 6.37
CA ALA A 76 38.10 38.29 6.04
C ALA A 76 38.91 39.29 6.90
N GLU A 77 38.24 40.26 7.52
CA GLU A 77 38.85 41.27 8.39
C GLU A 77 38.32 41.15 9.83
N ALA A 78 39.11 41.64 10.79
CA ALA A 78 38.69 41.65 12.18
C ALA A 78 37.53 42.63 12.41
N SER A 79 36.45 42.16 13.01
CA SER A 79 35.24 42.96 13.26
C SER A 79 34.91 43.02 14.74
N ARG A 80 34.52 44.21 15.22
CA ARG A 80 34.03 44.40 16.58
C ARG A 80 32.57 44.00 16.70
N GLY A 81 32.25 43.25 17.74
CA GLY A 81 30.89 42.77 18.03
C GLY A 81 30.47 43.09 19.46
N GLN A 82 29.18 42.97 19.73
CA GLN A 82 28.60 43.19 21.05
C GLN A 82 27.71 42.00 21.42
N ILE A 83 27.90 41.47 22.64
CA ILE A 83 27.09 40.38 23.19
C ILE A 83 26.04 40.98 24.11
N TYR A 84 24.80 40.58 23.87
CA TYR A 84 23.63 40.93 24.68
C TYR A 84 22.98 39.67 25.23
N ILE A 85 22.46 39.77 26.45
CA ILE A 85 21.59 38.75 27.03
C ILE A 85 20.29 39.41 27.42
N GLU A 86 19.21 38.91 26.85
CA GLU A 86 17.93 39.59 26.72
C GLU A 86 18.09 40.97 26.08
N SER A 87 18.20 42.01 26.89
CA SER A 87 18.46 43.40 26.45
C SER A 87 19.70 44.01 27.12
N ASP A 88 20.35 43.29 28.03
CA ASP A 88 21.49 43.79 28.78
C ASP A 88 22.78 43.57 28.01
N PHE A 89 23.53 44.66 27.84
CA PHE A 89 24.87 44.62 27.26
C PHE A 89 25.83 43.90 28.21
N VAL A 90 26.51 42.87 27.71
CA VAL A 90 27.43 42.05 28.51
C VAL A 90 28.88 42.49 28.28
N GLN A 91 29.32 42.41 27.03
CA GLN A 91 30.70 42.71 26.64
C GLN A 91 30.81 43.05 25.15
N THR A 92 31.83 43.81 24.79
CA THR A 92 32.29 43.96 23.41
C THR A 92 33.33 42.89 23.13
N ILE A 93 33.38 42.39 21.89
CA ILE A 93 34.38 41.43 21.42
C ILE A 93 35.06 41.94 20.16
N LEU A 94 36.25 41.42 19.87
CA LEU A 94 36.91 41.56 18.57
C LEU A 94 37.03 40.18 17.94
N LEU A 95 36.23 39.90 16.92
CA LEU A 95 36.26 38.62 16.20
C LEU A 95 37.28 38.73 15.06
N ARG A 96 38.35 37.94 15.14
CA ARG A 96 39.41 37.87 14.13
C ARG A 96 39.08 36.85 13.03
N PRO A 97 39.72 36.95 11.86
CA PRO A 97 39.60 35.93 10.81
C PRO A 97 39.97 34.54 11.31
N VAL A 98 39.33 33.50 10.78
CA VAL A 98 39.46 32.10 11.25
C VAL A 98 40.90 31.59 11.31
N GLY A 99 41.74 32.00 10.34
CA GLY A 99 43.15 31.60 10.27
C GLY A 99 44.01 32.09 11.42
N GLU A 100 43.57 33.13 12.15
CA GLU A 100 44.27 33.69 13.32
C GLU A 100 43.77 33.11 14.65
N LEU A 101 42.67 32.35 14.62
CA LEU A 101 42.07 31.80 15.83
C LEU A 101 42.74 30.47 16.21
N PRO A 102 42.99 30.23 17.52
CA PRO A 102 43.48 28.95 17.98
C PRO A 102 42.43 27.84 17.74
N PRO A 103 42.84 26.57 17.55
CA PRO A 103 41.91 25.46 17.52
C PRO A 103 41.18 25.34 18.87
N LEU A 104 39.95 24.83 18.84
CA LEU A 104 39.18 24.56 20.05
C LEU A 104 39.77 23.34 20.78
N ASP A 105 40.16 23.55 22.04
CA ASP A 105 40.55 22.46 22.93
C ASP A 105 39.30 21.77 23.48
N VAL A 106 39.02 20.55 22.99
CA VAL A 106 37.81 19.82 23.36
C VAL A 106 37.94 19.16 24.73
N GLU A 107 39.15 18.77 25.15
CA GLU A 107 39.37 18.18 26.46
C GLU A 107 39.08 19.21 27.56
N ASP A 108 39.61 20.43 27.42
CA ASP A 108 39.33 21.54 28.34
C ASP A 108 37.85 21.94 28.32
N LEU A 109 37.24 21.96 27.12
CA LEU A 109 35.81 22.20 26.98
C LEU A 109 34.98 21.17 27.75
N PHE A 110 35.29 19.88 27.63
CA PHE A 110 34.50 18.80 28.25
C PHE A 110 34.74 18.71 29.75
N ALA A 111 35.95 19.00 30.23
CA ALA A 111 36.24 19.05 31.66
C ALA A 111 35.38 20.07 32.42
N ALA A 112 34.97 21.16 31.75
CA ALA A 112 34.14 22.21 32.34
C ALA A 112 32.61 21.92 32.26
N LEU A 113 32.16 20.95 31.46
CA LEU A 113 30.75 20.71 31.18
C LEU A 113 30.18 19.56 32.03
N THR A 114 28.86 19.58 32.25
CA THR A 114 28.18 18.38 32.78
C THR A 114 28.14 17.27 31.70
N PRO A 115 27.92 16.00 32.07
CA PRO A 115 27.73 14.92 31.10
C PRO A 115 26.64 15.24 30.05
N GLU A 116 25.53 15.85 30.46
CA GLU A 116 24.47 16.29 29.54
C GLU A 116 24.94 17.44 28.63
N GLY A 117 25.78 18.35 29.15
CA GLY A 117 26.42 19.41 28.40
C GLY A 117 27.33 18.88 27.28
N CYS A 118 28.17 17.89 27.58
CA CYS A 118 29.02 17.23 26.59
C CYS A 118 28.18 16.57 25.48
N VAL A 119 27.15 15.79 25.87
CA VAL A 119 26.23 15.15 24.91
C VAL A 119 25.53 16.18 24.02
N LYS A 120 25.05 17.29 24.60
CA LYS A 120 24.39 18.37 23.85
C LYS A 120 25.35 19.04 22.87
N PHE A 121 26.59 19.28 23.25
CA PHE A 121 27.62 19.83 22.36
C PHE A 121 27.84 18.92 21.16
N LEU A 122 28.10 17.64 21.37
CA LEU A 122 28.35 16.66 20.31
C LEU A 122 27.15 16.49 19.37
N ASN A 123 25.95 16.39 19.94
CA ASN A 123 24.74 16.30 19.14
C ASN A 123 24.64 17.53 18.22
N ASN A 124 24.82 18.74 18.76
CA ASN A 124 24.79 19.98 18.00
C ASN A 124 25.92 20.08 16.95
N LEU A 125 27.11 19.58 17.27
CA LEU A 125 28.27 19.52 16.38
C LEU A 125 27.96 18.65 15.15
N LEU A 126 27.49 17.43 15.36
CA LEU A 126 27.23 16.43 14.31
C LEU A 126 25.96 16.71 13.50
N THR A 127 24.96 17.37 14.09
CA THR A 127 23.68 17.68 13.44
C THR A 127 23.69 19.09 12.86
N VAL A 128 23.49 20.10 13.70
CA VAL A 128 23.21 21.49 13.31
C VAL A 128 24.43 22.13 12.66
N TRP A 129 25.60 22.09 13.30
CA TRP A 129 26.79 22.78 12.79
C TRP A 129 27.34 22.13 11.53
N ARG A 130 27.47 20.80 11.51
CA ARG A 130 27.88 20.05 10.30
C ARG A 130 27.05 20.45 9.08
N SER A 131 25.72 20.49 9.24
CA SER A 131 24.79 20.80 8.16
C SER A 131 24.82 22.28 7.77
N ALA A 132 24.64 23.19 8.74
CA ALA A 132 24.56 24.63 8.51
C ALA A 132 25.82 25.19 7.84
N PHE A 133 26.99 24.66 8.22
CA PHE A 133 28.27 25.13 7.71
C PHE A 133 28.90 24.23 6.65
N ARG A 134 28.24 23.15 6.23
CA ARG A 134 28.72 22.17 5.22
C ARG A 134 30.09 21.57 5.55
N LEU A 135 30.29 21.18 6.81
CA LEU A 135 31.59 20.74 7.34
C LEU A 135 31.89 19.24 7.15
N SER A 136 31.00 18.49 6.50
CA SER A 136 31.12 17.02 6.38
C SER A 136 32.44 16.50 5.79
N ARG A 137 33.19 17.31 5.05
CA ARG A 137 34.49 16.94 4.44
C ARG A 137 35.62 17.89 4.85
N ASP A 138 35.38 18.73 5.84
CA ASP A 138 36.38 19.70 6.30
C ASP A 138 37.38 19.00 7.23
N PRO A 139 38.70 19.02 6.95
CA PRO A 139 39.67 18.24 7.71
C PRO A 139 39.85 18.74 9.15
N PHE A 140 39.71 20.05 9.39
CA PHE A 140 39.78 20.61 10.75
C PHE A 140 38.57 20.17 11.58
N PHE A 141 37.38 20.19 10.97
CA PHE A 141 36.17 19.71 11.62
C PHE A 141 36.19 18.21 11.88
N ILE A 142 36.72 17.41 10.96
CA ILE A 142 36.88 15.96 11.17
C ILE A 142 37.79 15.70 12.38
N GLY A 143 38.96 16.34 12.44
CA GLY A 143 39.86 16.24 13.59
C GLY A 143 39.19 16.68 14.91
N LEU A 144 38.45 17.80 14.89
CA LEU A 144 37.70 18.25 16.07
C LEU A 144 36.67 17.22 16.55
N VAL A 145 35.97 16.56 15.63
CA VAL A 145 35.02 15.50 15.98
C VAL A 145 35.75 14.29 16.54
N GLU A 146 36.89 13.89 15.97
CA GLU A 146 37.72 12.80 16.50
C GLU A 146 38.19 13.10 17.93
N ASP A 147 38.71 14.30 18.18
CA ASP A 147 39.14 14.77 19.50
C ASP A 147 37.96 14.74 20.50
N ALA A 148 36.78 15.22 20.07
CA ALA A 148 35.58 15.21 20.90
C ALA A 148 35.10 13.80 21.26
N LEU A 149 35.21 12.86 20.32
CA LEU A 149 34.82 11.46 20.56
C LEU A 149 35.82 10.75 21.46
N GLN A 150 37.12 11.04 21.30
CA GLN A 150 38.18 10.52 22.16
C GLN A 150 38.03 11.03 23.60
N ALA A 151 37.66 12.30 23.78
CA ALA A 151 37.41 12.92 25.09
C ALA A 151 36.19 12.30 25.82
N LEU A 152 35.17 11.83 25.09
CA LEU A 152 34.05 11.08 25.67
C LEU A 152 34.45 9.67 26.11
N THR A 153 35.17 8.96 25.24
CA THR A 153 35.46 7.55 25.44
C THR A 153 36.77 7.17 24.76
N SER A 154 37.73 6.76 25.57
CA SER A 154 39.02 6.27 25.09
C SER A 154 38.97 4.85 24.56
N ARG A 155 37.84 4.14 24.71
CA ARG A 155 37.61 2.76 24.25
C ARG A 155 36.18 2.59 23.74
N PRO A 156 35.91 2.91 22.47
CA PRO A 156 34.60 2.69 21.87
C PRO A 156 34.16 1.24 21.97
N ALA A 157 32.87 1.00 22.21
CA ALA A 157 32.33 -0.35 22.18
C ALA A 157 32.27 -0.88 20.74
N PRO A 158 32.40 -2.20 20.50
CA PRO A 158 32.43 -2.71 19.14
C PRO A 158 31.05 -2.65 18.45
N ALA A 159 31.08 -2.35 17.15
CA ALA A 159 30.05 -2.68 16.18
C ALA A 159 30.54 -3.86 15.34
N LYS A 160 29.68 -4.87 15.13
CA LYS A 160 30.02 -6.09 14.40
C LYS A 160 29.21 -6.16 13.12
N ILE A 161 29.82 -6.68 12.06
CA ILE A 161 29.08 -7.06 10.87
C ILE A 161 28.32 -8.36 11.20
N ALA A 162 27.00 -8.29 11.32
CA ALA A 162 26.18 -9.47 11.58
C ALA A 162 26.14 -10.36 10.34
N CYS A 163 25.76 -9.79 9.18
CA CYS A 163 25.82 -10.48 7.89
C CYS A 163 25.75 -9.49 6.71
N PRO A 164 26.18 -9.90 5.51
CA PRO A 164 25.77 -9.26 4.26
C PRO A 164 24.26 -9.49 4.04
N ILE A 165 23.51 -8.41 3.79
CA ILE A 165 22.04 -8.46 3.60
C ILE A 165 21.61 -8.35 2.13
N ALA A 166 22.33 -7.58 1.33
CA ALA A 166 22.12 -7.40 -0.11
C ALA A 166 23.46 -6.98 -0.77
N GLN A 167 23.52 -6.80 -2.09
CA GLN A 167 24.76 -6.40 -2.76
C GLN A 167 25.30 -5.09 -2.17
N GLY A 168 26.55 -5.14 -1.68
CA GLY A 168 27.22 -4.03 -1.00
C GLY A 168 26.69 -3.72 0.41
N ARG A 169 25.56 -4.25 0.86
CA ARG A 169 24.90 -3.81 2.09
C ARG A 169 25.03 -4.82 3.21
N TYR A 170 25.20 -4.32 4.44
CA TYR A 170 25.53 -5.13 5.61
C TYR A 170 24.68 -4.74 6.80
N LEU A 171 24.20 -5.74 7.52
CA LEU A 171 23.56 -5.57 8.82
C LEU A 171 24.63 -5.44 9.90
N ILE A 172 24.58 -4.36 10.66
CA ILE A 172 25.48 -4.10 11.79
C ILE A 172 24.75 -4.40 13.10
N GLU A 173 25.43 -5.06 14.02
CA GLU A 173 24.97 -5.32 15.38
C GLU A 173 25.87 -4.61 16.39
N THR A 174 25.25 -3.94 17.35
CA THR A 174 25.92 -3.34 18.50
C THR A 174 24.99 -3.34 19.73
N ALA A 175 25.39 -2.66 20.81
CA ALA A 175 24.57 -2.48 21.99
C ALA A 175 24.65 -1.03 22.48
N ILE A 176 23.59 -0.51 23.10
CA ILE A 176 23.47 0.85 23.64
C ILE A 176 22.91 0.85 25.06
N SER A 177 23.07 1.97 25.79
CA SER A 177 22.52 2.14 27.14
C SER A 177 20.96 2.14 27.12
N PRO A 178 20.27 1.66 28.17
CA PRO A 178 18.81 1.76 28.28
C PRO A 178 18.31 3.20 28.29
N ASP A 179 19.10 4.12 28.83
CA ASP A 179 18.74 5.54 28.96
C ASP A 179 18.90 6.34 27.65
N PHE A 180 19.48 5.73 26.61
CA PHE A 180 19.82 6.36 25.33
C PHE A 180 18.63 7.06 24.65
N GLY A 181 17.43 6.51 24.82
CA GLY A 181 16.22 6.96 24.13
C GLY A 181 16.19 6.53 22.66
N GLU A 182 15.28 7.12 21.88
CA GLU A 182 15.21 6.92 20.42
C GLU A 182 16.47 7.47 19.73
N ILE A 183 16.96 6.72 18.75
CA ILE A 183 18.05 7.15 17.86
C ILE A 183 17.47 8.15 16.85
N SER A 184 18.00 9.37 16.84
CA SER A 184 17.62 10.41 15.88
C SER A 184 18.49 10.43 14.64
N ALA A 185 19.76 9.99 14.76
CA ALA A 185 20.68 9.92 13.64
C ALA A 185 21.83 8.93 13.92
N ILE A 186 22.38 8.37 12.85
CA ILE A 186 23.64 7.61 12.89
C ILE A 186 24.60 8.25 11.90
N TYR A 187 25.85 8.45 12.32
CA TYR A 187 26.91 8.99 11.48
C TYR A 187 28.00 7.96 11.28
N ALA A 188 28.43 7.81 10.03
CA ALA A 188 29.62 7.07 9.63
C ALA A 188 30.82 8.01 9.60
N LEU A 189 31.87 7.67 10.34
CA LEU A 189 33.13 8.39 10.38
C LEU A 189 34.16 7.66 9.51
N GLY A 190 34.57 8.31 8.42
CA GLY A 190 35.70 7.89 7.61
C GLY A 190 36.82 8.92 7.64
N ALA A 191 38.02 8.53 7.20
CA ALA A 191 39.22 9.36 7.26
C ALA A 191 39.09 10.76 6.64
N ASN A 192 38.19 10.92 5.65
CA ASN A 192 38.02 12.17 4.90
C ASN A 192 36.58 12.72 4.95
N ALA A 193 35.66 12.06 5.66
CA ALA A 193 34.27 12.48 5.68
C ALA A 193 33.47 11.96 6.88
N ILE A 194 32.54 12.80 7.35
CA ILE A 194 31.49 12.46 8.31
C ILE A 194 30.16 12.46 7.57
N LEU A 195 29.58 11.28 7.40
CA LEU A 195 28.38 11.07 6.58
C LEU A 195 27.21 10.60 7.45
N PRO A 196 26.03 11.25 7.36
CA PRO A 196 24.82 10.73 7.96
C PRO A 196 24.39 9.45 7.23
N LEU A 197 23.96 8.44 7.98
CA LEU A 197 23.34 7.25 7.45
C LEU A 197 21.84 7.45 7.40
N ALA A 198 21.24 7.18 6.23
CA ALA A 198 19.80 7.26 6.03
C ALA A 198 19.04 6.00 6.49
N SER A 199 19.75 4.99 7.01
CA SER A 199 19.13 3.73 7.45
C SER A 199 18.40 3.91 8.78
N PRO A 200 17.18 3.39 8.93
CA PRO A 200 16.57 3.22 10.24
C PRO A 200 17.42 2.28 11.10
N ALA A 201 17.26 2.40 12.41
CA ALA A 201 17.92 1.56 13.40
C ALA A 201 16.89 0.94 14.33
N LEU A 202 17.05 -0.35 14.59
CA LEU A 202 16.23 -1.08 15.54
C LEU A 202 16.93 -1.13 16.90
N ILE A 203 16.22 -0.76 17.96
CA ILE A 203 16.66 -0.96 19.34
C ILE A 203 15.83 -2.09 19.94
N GLY A 204 16.44 -3.27 20.11
CA GLY A 204 15.75 -4.43 20.66
C GLY A 204 15.46 -4.30 22.16
N ALA A 205 14.72 -5.29 22.68
CA ALA A 205 14.47 -5.43 24.10
C ALA A 205 15.77 -5.64 24.90
N GLN A 206 15.80 -5.17 26.14
CA GLN A 206 16.96 -5.25 27.02
C GLN A 206 17.43 -6.70 27.19
N ARG A 207 18.76 -6.93 27.10
CA ARG A 207 19.40 -8.22 27.37
C ARG A 207 20.21 -8.16 28.66
N GLU A 208 20.70 -9.32 29.10
CA GLU A 208 21.63 -9.47 30.23
C GLU A 208 22.76 -8.43 30.17
N HIS A 209 23.19 -7.92 31.33
CA HIS A 209 24.21 -6.86 31.50
C HIS A 209 23.73 -5.42 31.23
N ASN A 210 22.42 -5.15 31.32
CA ASN A 210 21.86 -3.79 31.34
C ASN A 210 22.07 -2.98 30.05
N LEU A 211 22.35 -3.61 28.90
CA LEU A 211 22.44 -2.96 27.59
C LEU A 211 21.33 -3.44 26.66
N ARG A 212 20.92 -2.59 25.71
CA ARG A 212 19.94 -2.90 24.67
C ARG A 212 20.66 -3.18 23.34
N PRO A 213 20.36 -4.29 22.64
CA PRO A 213 20.92 -4.56 21.33
C PRO A 213 20.41 -3.51 20.33
N CYS A 214 21.27 -3.08 19.42
CA CYS A 214 20.95 -2.11 18.38
C CYS A 214 21.45 -2.62 17.03
N HIS A 215 20.59 -2.54 16.01
CA HIS A 215 20.89 -2.96 14.66
C HIS A 215 20.61 -1.84 13.66
N PHE A 216 21.45 -1.71 12.64
CA PHE A 216 21.27 -0.76 11.54
C PHE A 216 21.99 -1.28 10.30
N ILE A 217 21.70 -0.69 9.12
CA ILE A 217 22.24 -1.18 7.85
C ILE A 217 23.17 -0.15 7.21
N VAL A 218 24.26 -0.63 6.60
CA VAL A 218 25.29 0.19 5.96
C VAL A 218 25.60 -0.31 4.54
N GLU A 219 25.96 0.59 3.62
CA GLU A 219 26.25 0.28 2.20
C GLU A 219 27.69 -0.12 1.89
N SER A 220 28.63 0.03 2.84
CA SER A 220 29.96 -0.55 2.71
C SER A 220 30.68 -0.50 4.05
N PRO A 221 31.19 -1.64 4.56
CA PRO A 221 31.96 -1.68 5.80
C PRO A 221 33.42 -1.24 5.55
N ARG A 222 33.83 -1.00 4.29
CA ARG A 222 35.19 -0.56 3.97
C ARG A 222 35.48 0.90 4.37
N TYR A 223 34.44 1.71 4.60
CA TYR A 223 34.58 3.17 4.68
C TYR A 223 34.17 3.85 6.00
N PRO A 224 33.48 3.21 6.96
CA PRO A 224 33.48 3.69 8.34
C PRO A 224 34.41 2.86 9.24
N GLN A 225 35.37 3.53 9.88
CA GLN A 225 36.13 2.95 11.00
C GLN A 225 35.31 2.99 12.28
N SER A 226 34.47 4.03 12.42
CA SER A 226 33.62 4.26 13.57
C SER A 226 32.23 4.78 13.19
N PHE A 227 31.26 4.50 14.05
CA PHE A 227 29.90 5.01 13.98
C PHE A 227 29.60 5.83 15.22
N VAL A 228 28.85 6.92 15.05
CA VAL A 228 28.30 7.70 16.15
C VAL A 228 26.78 7.63 16.07
N LEU A 229 26.19 6.97 17.04
CA LEU A 229 24.75 6.95 17.23
C LEU A 229 24.40 8.16 18.11
N VAL A 230 23.41 8.92 17.67
CA VAL A 230 22.89 10.08 18.40
C VAL A 230 21.44 9.80 18.75
N GLY A 231 21.12 9.87 20.04
CA GLY A 231 19.77 9.71 20.55
C GLY A 231 19.28 10.96 21.29
N LYS A 232 18.00 10.95 21.68
CA LYS A 232 17.39 12.07 22.43
C LYS A 232 18.08 12.37 23.76
N ARG A 233 18.69 11.36 24.39
CA ARG A 233 19.27 11.45 25.75
C ARG A 233 20.72 10.95 25.83
N GLY A 234 21.36 10.64 24.72
CA GLY A 234 22.72 10.10 24.74
C GLY A 234 23.42 10.04 23.39
N VAL A 235 24.74 9.84 23.42
CA VAL A 235 25.61 9.61 22.25
C VAL A 235 26.42 8.34 22.49
N ALA A 236 26.55 7.52 21.45
CA ALA A 236 27.22 6.23 21.53
C ALA A 236 28.22 6.10 20.37
N VAL A 237 29.51 6.00 20.73
CA VAL A 237 30.61 5.80 19.78
C VAL A 237 30.87 4.30 19.63
N ARG A 238 30.88 3.80 18.40
CA ARG A 238 31.11 2.39 18.09
C ARG A 238 32.20 2.23 17.07
N GLU A 239 33.14 1.33 17.32
CA GLU A 239 34.20 1.03 16.36
C GLU A 239 33.88 -0.26 15.61
N LEU A 240 34.05 -0.26 14.29
CA LEU A 240 33.76 -1.44 13.48
C LEU A 240 34.83 -2.51 13.71
N SER A 241 34.46 -3.56 14.43
CA SER A 241 35.33 -4.72 14.68
C SER A 241 35.57 -5.54 13.39
N SER A 242 36.72 -6.23 13.32
CA SER A 242 37.29 -6.93 12.15
C SER A 242 36.29 -7.39 11.08
N GLY A 243 36.56 -7.09 9.81
CA GLY A 243 35.60 -7.15 8.68
C GLY A 243 35.01 -8.51 8.27
N ASN A 244 35.22 -9.59 9.03
CA ASN A 244 34.54 -10.86 8.77
C ASN A 244 33.14 -10.83 9.39
N PRO A 245 32.08 -11.10 8.62
CA PRO A 245 30.73 -11.13 9.15
C PRO A 245 30.55 -12.33 10.09
N HIS A 246 29.74 -12.15 11.14
CA HIS A 246 29.38 -13.22 12.08
C HIS A 246 28.69 -14.39 11.35
N CYS A 247 27.81 -14.08 10.40
CA CYS A 247 27.23 -15.05 9.48
C CYS A 247 27.65 -14.75 8.04
N ALA A 248 27.96 -15.78 7.26
CA ALA A 248 28.44 -15.62 5.87
C ALA A 248 27.43 -14.94 4.93
N ASN A 249 26.13 -15.09 5.20
CA ASN A 249 25.05 -14.51 4.41
C ASN A 249 23.78 -14.33 5.25
N LEU A 250 22.79 -13.65 4.67
CA LEU A 250 21.50 -13.39 5.29
C LEU A 250 20.73 -14.67 5.64
N GLN A 251 20.80 -15.73 4.82
CA GLN A 251 20.10 -16.98 5.10
C GLN A 251 20.62 -17.66 6.38
N ALA A 252 21.93 -17.73 6.55
CA ALA A 252 22.57 -18.27 7.75
C ALA A 252 22.21 -17.43 8.98
N TRP A 253 22.27 -16.10 8.86
CA TRP A 253 21.86 -15.19 9.93
C TRP A 253 20.37 -15.34 10.29
N TRP A 254 19.50 -15.49 9.28
CA TRP A 254 18.07 -15.67 9.48
C TRP A 254 17.75 -16.96 10.22
N ALA A 255 18.45 -18.05 9.93
CA ALA A 255 18.31 -19.31 10.65
C ALA A 255 18.74 -19.19 12.13
N GLU A 256 19.79 -18.43 12.43
CA GLU A 256 20.29 -18.26 13.80
C GLU A 256 19.48 -17.24 14.62
N ARG A 257 19.10 -16.11 14.01
CA ARG A 257 18.56 -14.93 14.72
C ARG A 257 17.17 -14.49 14.26
N GLY A 258 16.67 -14.99 13.13
CA GLY A 258 15.36 -14.65 12.55
C GLY A 258 14.14 -15.12 13.35
N GLY A 259 14.37 -15.84 14.45
CA GLY A 259 13.36 -16.13 15.47
C GLY A 259 13.05 -14.93 16.39
N THR A 260 13.88 -13.88 16.40
CA THR A 260 13.62 -12.64 17.16
C THR A 260 12.65 -11.77 16.35
N PRO A 261 11.40 -11.57 16.80
CA PRO A 261 10.38 -10.99 15.94
C PRO A 261 10.62 -9.53 15.52
N GLU A 262 11.14 -8.69 16.42
CA GLU A 262 11.39 -7.26 16.13
C GLU A 262 12.47 -7.12 15.05
N LEU A 263 13.55 -7.89 15.20
CA LEU A 263 14.68 -7.92 14.29
C LEU A 263 14.33 -8.52 12.93
N ARG A 264 13.42 -9.50 12.93
CA ARG A 264 12.84 -10.08 11.72
C ARG A 264 12.03 -9.03 10.95
N GLU A 265 11.15 -8.30 11.62
CA GLU A 265 10.31 -7.26 11.01
C GLU A 265 11.16 -6.12 10.42
N PHE A 266 12.18 -5.65 11.14
CA PHE A 266 13.15 -4.65 10.65
C PHE A 266 13.79 -5.08 9.32
N VAL A 267 14.31 -6.31 9.27
CA VAL A 267 14.95 -6.85 8.06
C VAL A 267 13.95 -6.99 6.91
N VAL A 268 12.73 -7.49 7.17
CA VAL A 268 11.68 -7.64 6.14
C VAL A 268 11.28 -6.30 5.54
N ARG A 269 11.06 -5.29 6.38
CA ARG A 269 10.70 -3.94 5.94
C ARG A 269 11.79 -3.32 5.10
N TRP A 270 13.03 -3.40 5.56
CA TRP A 270 14.16 -2.87 4.82
C TRP A 270 14.38 -3.57 3.47
N LEU A 271 14.24 -4.90 3.43
CA LEU A 271 14.30 -5.65 2.16
C LEU A 271 13.15 -5.26 1.22
N SER A 272 11.97 -4.97 1.76
CA SER A 272 10.79 -4.58 0.97
C SER A 272 10.95 -3.22 0.28
N THR A 273 11.83 -2.34 0.76
CA THR A 273 12.15 -1.06 0.11
C THR A 273 13.32 -1.16 -0.88
N THR A 274 13.92 -2.35 -1.05
CA THR A 274 15.10 -2.55 -1.88
C THR A 274 14.73 -3.02 -3.30
N PRO A 275 15.16 -2.32 -4.37
CA PRO A 275 14.75 -2.62 -5.76
C PRO A 275 15.35 -3.91 -6.36
N GLU A 276 16.49 -4.38 -5.86
CA GLU A 276 17.22 -5.56 -6.39
C GLU A 276 16.66 -6.91 -5.92
N GLY A 277 15.34 -7.11 -6.02
CA GLY A 277 14.70 -8.37 -5.63
C GLY A 277 14.55 -8.58 -4.11
N GLY A 278 14.82 -7.53 -3.30
CA GLY A 278 14.70 -7.59 -1.84
C GLY A 278 13.31 -8.03 -1.37
N LEU A 279 12.25 -7.60 -2.06
CA LEU A 279 10.87 -8.04 -1.80
C LEU A 279 10.71 -9.57 -1.90
N ALA A 280 11.23 -10.18 -2.96
CA ALA A 280 11.15 -11.63 -3.17
C ALA A 280 11.97 -12.38 -2.09
N THR A 281 13.14 -11.84 -1.73
CA THR A 281 13.95 -12.38 -0.62
C THR A 281 13.21 -12.31 0.71
N ALA A 282 12.56 -11.19 1.02
CA ALA A 282 11.80 -11.02 2.25
C ALA A 282 10.65 -12.04 2.35
N VAL A 283 9.94 -12.29 1.25
CA VAL A 283 8.87 -13.29 1.17
C VAL A 283 9.43 -14.71 1.35
N ASP A 284 10.47 -15.08 0.61
CA ASP A 284 11.08 -16.43 0.66
C ASP A 284 11.60 -16.77 2.07
N LEU A 285 12.32 -15.85 2.71
CA LEU A 285 12.83 -16.03 4.07
C LEU A 285 11.72 -16.28 5.09
N GLN A 286 10.60 -15.56 4.96
CA GLN A 286 9.48 -15.72 5.87
C GLN A 286 8.73 -17.05 5.67
N LEU A 287 8.60 -17.51 4.42
CA LEU A 287 7.93 -18.77 4.09
C LEU A 287 8.75 -20.00 4.45
N ARG A 288 10.08 -19.96 4.30
CA ARG A 288 10.98 -21.08 4.64
C ARG A 288 11.18 -21.26 6.13
N THR A 289 11.19 -20.16 6.88
CA THR A 289 11.41 -20.18 8.34
C THR A 289 10.38 -19.27 9.01
N PRO A 290 9.09 -19.68 9.04
CA PRO A 290 8.04 -18.88 9.65
C PRO A 290 8.23 -18.78 11.17
N LEU A 291 7.73 -17.69 11.75
CA LEU A 291 7.62 -17.60 13.21
C LEU A 291 6.66 -18.69 13.71
N PRO A 292 6.94 -19.32 14.87
CA PRO A 292 6.01 -20.24 15.49
C PRO A 292 4.65 -19.56 15.72
N GLU A 293 3.59 -20.18 15.19
CA GLU A 293 2.21 -19.73 15.43
C GLU A 293 1.94 -19.68 16.93
N ARG A 294 1.32 -18.58 17.38
CA ARG A 294 0.91 -18.41 18.77
C ARG A 294 -0.57 -18.05 18.81
N ARG A 295 -1.36 -18.96 19.34
CA ARG A 295 -2.76 -18.79 19.68
C ARG A 295 -2.96 -19.14 21.14
N ILE A 296 -3.95 -18.53 21.77
CA ILE A 296 -4.35 -18.87 23.13
C ILE A 296 -5.53 -19.81 22.98
N GLY A 297 -5.24 -21.12 23.12
CA GLY A 297 -6.24 -22.16 22.96
C GLY A 297 -7.41 -21.97 23.91
N ARG A 298 -8.60 -22.40 23.47
CA ARG A 298 -9.85 -22.24 24.23
C ARG A 298 -9.71 -22.79 25.65
N SER A 299 -10.12 -21.98 26.63
CA SER A 299 -10.27 -22.38 28.02
C SER A 299 -11.67 -22.06 28.52
N ALA A 300 -12.21 -22.92 29.38
CA ALA A 300 -13.45 -22.64 30.11
C ALA A 300 -13.25 -21.61 31.25
N MET A 301 -12.00 -21.34 31.64
CA MET A 301 -11.67 -20.51 32.81
C MET A 301 -10.92 -19.22 32.46
N TYR A 302 -10.34 -19.12 31.27
CA TYR A 302 -9.48 -18.00 30.88
C TYR A 302 -9.83 -17.48 29.48
N PRO A 303 -9.67 -16.16 29.23
CA PRO A 303 -9.79 -15.60 27.90
C PRO A 303 -8.85 -16.28 26.91
N SER A 304 -9.36 -16.50 25.71
CA SER A 304 -8.71 -17.19 24.61
C SER A 304 -8.87 -16.39 23.32
N ALA A 305 -7.89 -16.45 22.43
CA ALA A 305 -7.92 -15.67 21.19
C ALA A 305 -6.97 -16.25 20.13
N GLU A 306 -7.31 -16.01 18.88
CA GLU A 306 -6.47 -16.27 17.70
C GLU A 306 -6.65 -15.12 16.70
N VAL A 307 -5.55 -14.76 16.03
CA VAL A 307 -5.57 -13.93 14.81
C VAL A 307 -5.20 -14.87 13.67
N ASP A 308 -6.12 -15.12 12.74
CA ASP A 308 -5.93 -16.05 11.63
C ASP A 308 -5.75 -15.34 10.27
N ILE A 309 -6.28 -14.12 10.15
CA ILE A 309 -6.11 -13.21 9.03
C ILE A 309 -5.31 -12.00 9.51
N ALA A 310 -4.22 -11.66 8.81
CA ALA A 310 -3.36 -10.54 9.18
C ALA A 310 -2.65 -9.94 7.96
N LEU A 311 -3.41 -9.43 7.01
CA LEU A 311 -2.90 -8.97 5.72
C LEU A 311 -2.34 -7.55 5.83
N THR A 312 -1.04 -7.40 5.57
CA THR A 312 -0.40 -6.11 5.39
C THR A 312 -0.59 -5.63 3.95
N LEU A 313 -1.30 -4.50 3.81
CA LEU A 313 -1.68 -3.87 2.54
C LEU A 313 -1.06 -2.47 2.45
N SER A 314 -1.14 -1.79 1.31
CA SER A 314 -0.50 -0.47 1.19
C SER A 314 -1.21 0.62 1.99
N GLY A 315 -2.53 0.50 2.17
CA GLY A 315 -3.31 1.44 2.99
C GLY A 315 -3.45 1.07 4.48
N GLY A 316 -2.92 -0.07 4.94
CA GLY A 316 -3.13 -0.52 6.32
C GLY A 316 -3.01 -2.02 6.55
N LEU A 317 -3.50 -2.46 7.71
CA LEU A 317 -3.52 -3.85 8.16
C LEU A 317 -4.96 -4.33 8.32
N LEU A 318 -5.32 -5.41 7.61
CA LEU A 318 -6.55 -6.15 7.87
C LEU A 318 -6.23 -7.29 8.85
N ALA A 319 -6.85 -7.26 10.03
CA ALA A 319 -6.76 -8.32 11.02
C ALA A 319 -8.11 -9.01 11.20
N GLY A 320 -8.11 -10.32 11.37
CA GLY A 320 -9.32 -11.10 11.65
C GLY A 320 -8.99 -12.35 12.43
N GLY A 321 -9.97 -12.89 13.13
CA GLY A 321 -9.79 -14.05 13.98
C GLY A 321 -10.99 -14.30 14.88
N TRP A 322 -10.73 -14.88 16.05
CA TRP A 322 -11.75 -15.15 17.04
C TRP A 322 -11.25 -14.92 18.47
N THR A 323 -12.19 -14.61 19.36
CA THR A 323 -12.00 -14.47 20.81
C THR A 323 -13.02 -15.32 21.56
N HIS A 324 -12.67 -15.73 22.77
CA HIS A 324 -13.56 -16.40 23.71
C HIS A 324 -13.25 -15.92 25.11
N ASP A 325 -14.20 -15.22 25.73
CA ASP A 325 -14.01 -14.62 27.05
C ASP A 325 -15.14 -15.01 28.01
N PRO A 326 -15.06 -16.20 28.64
CA PRO A 326 -16.07 -16.64 29.59
C PRO A 326 -16.10 -15.82 30.88
N THR A 327 -15.09 -14.98 31.11
CA THR A 327 -14.87 -14.26 32.38
C THR A 327 -15.05 -12.74 32.27
N ALA A 328 -15.34 -12.22 31.08
CA ALA A 328 -15.38 -10.79 30.78
C ALA A 328 -14.09 -10.04 31.20
N THR A 329 -12.92 -10.66 31.03
CA THR A 329 -11.61 -10.07 31.38
C THR A 329 -10.73 -9.70 30.18
N LEU A 330 -11.19 -9.93 28.95
CA LEU A 330 -10.54 -9.49 27.72
C LEU A 330 -10.74 -7.98 27.55
N ALA A 331 -9.64 -7.23 27.42
CA ALA A 331 -9.68 -5.79 27.16
C ALA A 331 -9.45 -5.44 25.68
N GLY A 332 -8.92 -6.37 24.87
CA GLY A 332 -8.78 -6.19 23.42
C GLY A 332 -7.60 -6.94 22.82
N ILE A 333 -7.36 -6.69 21.53
CA ILE A 333 -6.19 -7.15 20.78
C ILE A 333 -5.47 -5.93 20.23
N ASP A 334 -4.15 -5.90 20.39
CA ASP A 334 -3.29 -4.83 19.88
C ASP A 334 -2.34 -5.39 18.80
N TYR A 335 -2.13 -4.64 17.73
CA TYR A 335 -1.03 -4.84 16.77
C TYR A 335 0.26 -4.30 17.37
N LEU A 336 1.36 -5.06 17.26
CA LEU A 336 2.68 -4.62 17.70
C LEU A 336 3.47 -4.12 16.50
N THR A 337 3.85 -2.85 16.56
CA THR A 337 4.79 -2.27 15.60
C THR A 337 6.22 -2.75 15.88
N GLU A 338 7.13 -2.43 14.97
CA GLU A 338 8.52 -2.90 14.97
C GLU A 338 9.31 -2.48 16.22
N ASP A 339 9.07 -1.28 16.75
CA ASP A 339 9.70 -0.78 17.98
C ASP A 339 9.05 -1.35 19.26
N GLY A 340 8.01 -2.17 19.09
CA GLY A 340 7.23 -2.78 20.17
C GLY A 340 6.04 -1.94 20.63
N THR A 341 5.76 -0.79 20.01
CA THR A 341 4.58 0.02 20.34
C THR A 341 3.30 -0.75 20.01
N ALA A 342 2.42 -0.86 20.99
CA ALA A 342 1.13 -1.54 20.88
C ALA A 342 0.04 -0.57 20.40
N ILE A 343 -0.59 -0.91 19.28
CA ILE A 343 -1.68 -0.14 18.66
C ILE A 343 -2.97 -0.98 18.78
N PRO A 344 -3.98 -0.53 19.54
CA PRO A 344 -5.26 -1.23 19.64
C PRO A 344 -5.96 -1.37 18.27
N LEU A 345 -6.64 -2.49 18.04
CA LEU A 345 -7.44 -2.74 16.82
C LEU A 345 -8.88 -2.20 16.91
N ASP A 346 -9.19 -1.39 17.92
CA ASP A 346 -10.55 -0.98 18.31
C ASP A 346 -11.22 0.01 17.32
N GLY A 347 -10.45 0.74 16.51
CA GLY A 347 -10.99 1.80 15.63
C GLY A 347 -12.04 1.35 14.61
N ASN A 348 -11.81 0.25 13.89
CA ASN A 348 -12.76 -0.31 12.92
C ASN A 348 -13.02 -1.80 13.21
N TRP A 349 -13.47 -2.10 14.42
CA TRP A 349 -13.70 -3.46 14.90
C TRP A 349 -15.14 -3.91 14.65
N TYR A 350 -15.32 -5.11 14.10
CA TYR A 350 -16.64 -5.71 13.90
C TYR A 350 -16.66 -7.17 14.36
N GLU A 351 -17.66 -7.52 15.18
CA GLU A 351 -17.82 -8.85 15.78
C GLU A 351 -19.01 -9.61 15.20
N PHE A 352 -18.90 -10.93 15.18
CA PHE A 352 -19.96 -11.82 14.75
C PHE A 352 -19.86 -13.20 15.42
N PRO A 353 -20.98 -13.93 15.57
CA PRO A 353 -20.94 -15.32 16.01
C PRO A 353 -20.07 -16.18 15.09
N ALA A 354 -19.16 -16.94 15.68
CA ALA A 354 -18.27 -17.85 14.96
C ALA A 354 -18.08 -19.16 15.74
N TRP A 355 -17.34 -20.09 15.14
CA TRP A 355 -16.96 -21.34 15.79
C TRP A 355 -15.48 -21.62 15.57
N ALA A 356 -14.82 -22.14 16.60
CA ALA A 356 -13.45 -22.63 16.54
C ALA A 356 -13.43 -24.16 16.70
N ARG A 357 -12.41 -24.82 16.14
CA ARG A 357 -12.16 -26.24 16.41
C ARG A 357 -11.72 -26.41 17.88
N GLY A 358 -12.38 -27.29 18.61
CA GLY A 358 -12.02 -27.63 19.99
C GLY A 358 -10.77 -28.50 20.09
N ALA A 359 -10.44 -28.93 21.31
CA ALA A 359 -9.26 -29.77 21.59
C ALA A 359 -9.31 -31.15 20.88
N ASP A 360 -10.52 -31.68 20.68
CA ASP A 360 -10.76 -32.86 19.84
C ASP A 360 -11.14 -32.41 18.42
N GLU A 361 -10.48 -32.95 17.39
CA GLU A 361 -10.64 -32.55 15.97
C GLU A 361 -12.09 -32.60 15.45
N LYS A 362 -13.00 -33.27 16.15
CA LYS A 362 -14.44 -33.39 15.81
C LYS A 362 -15.36 -32.42 16.55
N SER A 363 -14.87 -31.67 17.54
CA SER A 363 -15.68 -30.76 18.35
C SER A 363 -15.69 -29.33 17.81
N ARG A 364 -16.88 -28.73 17.67
CA ARG A 364 -17.07 -27.29 17.37
C ARG A 364 -17.43 -26.55 18.64
N ALA A 365 -16.81 -25.39 18.85
CA ALA A 365 -17.03 -24.55 20.01
C ALA A 365 -17.41 -23.14 19.60
N ASP A 366 -18.45 -22.58 20.23
CA ASP A 366 -18.88 -21.20 19.97
C ASP A 366 -17.84 -20.19 20.49
N VAL A 367 -17.51 -19.25 19.61
CA VAL A 367 -16.56 -18.16 19.86
C VAL A 367 -17.09 -16.87 19.21
N THR A 368 -16.51 -15.74 19.57
CA THR A 368 -16.80 -14.46 18.92
C THR A 368 -15.78 -14.25 17.82
N GLY A 369 -16.20 -14.30 16.56
CA GLY A 369 -15.37 -13.91 15.43
C GLY A 369 -15.22 -12.40 15.38
N PHE A 370 -14.09 -11.91 14.89
CA PHE A 370 -13.86 -10.49 14.67
C PHE A 370 -13.12 -10.24 13.36
N VAL A 371 -13.31 -9.04 12.83
CA VAL A 371 -12.48 -8.46 11.77
C VAL A 371 -12.24 -6.99 12.10
N ALA A 372 -11.06 -6.49 11.77
CA ALA A 372 -10.68 -5.12 11.99
C ALA A 372 -9.78 -4.58 10.87
N TRP A 373 -9.97 -3.31 10.53
CA TRP A 373 -9.09 -2.58 9.63
C TRP A 373 -8.36 -1.48 10.40
N LEU A 374 -7.03 -1.56 10.39
CA LEU A 374 -6.14 -0.56 10.98
C LEU A 374 -5.48 0.25 9.85
N PRO A 375 -5.94 1.48 9.56
CA PRO A 375 -5.31 2.33 8.56
C PRO A 375 -3.86 2.65 8.93
N SER A 376 -2.97 2.66 7.95
CA SER A 376 -1.57 3.05 8.14
C SER A 376 -1.06 3.76 6.89
N ASN A 377 -0.34 4.87 7.09
CA ASN A 377 0.40 5.53 6.00
C ASN A 377 1.77 4.87 5.78
N ASP A 378 2.27 4.16 6.78
CA ASP A 378 3.52 3.42 6.69
C ASP A 378 3.24 2.02 6.16
N THR A 379 3.80 1.71 4.99
CA THR A 379 3.67 0.41 4.35
C THR A 379 4.54 -0.59 5.10
N PRO A 380 3.99 -1.65 5.71
CA PRO A 380 4.79 -2.64 6.45
C PRO A 380 5.72 -3.49 5.57
N GLY A 381 5.75 -3.25 4.26
CA GLY A 381 6.40 -4.12 3.29
C GLY A 381 5.69 -5.47 3.14
N ALA A 382 6.43 -6.50 2.71
CA ALA A 382 5.91 -7.86 2.60
C ALA A 382 5.89 -8.60 3.94
N LEU A 383 5.32 -8.02 4.99
CA LEU A 383 5.26 -8.64 6.31
C LEU A 383 4.15 -9.69 6.37
N LEU A 384 4.52 -10.97 6.36
CA LEU A 384 3.59 -12.10 6.27
C LEU A 384 3.10 -12.60 7.63
N GLN A 385 3.76 -12.23 8.73
CA GLN A 385 3.37 -12.59 10.10
C GLN A 385 3.51 -11.38 11.03
N PRO A 386 2.65 -10.35 10.88
CA PRO A 386 2.62 -9.25 11.84
C PRO A 386 2.28 -9.77 13.23
N ARG A 387 2.85 -9.13 14.26
CA ARG A 387 2.66 -9.52 15.65
C ARG A 387 1.45 -8.85 16.29
N PHE A 388 0.82 -9.59 17.19
CA PHE A 388 -0.27 -9.09 18.01
C PHE A 388 -0.08 -9.49 19.48
N GLN A 389 -0.86 -8.85 20.35
CA GLN A 389 -1.02 -9.27 21.72
C GLN A 389 -2.49 -9.20 22.12
N MET A 390 -2.92 -10.18 22.91
CA MET A 390 -4.18 -10.12 23.66
C MET A 390 -3.94 -9.37 24.96
N ARG A 391 -4.71 -8.31 25.21
CA ARG A 391 -4.63 -7.49 26.42
C ARG A 391 -5.79 -7.81 27.35
N LEU A 392 -5.48 -8.06 28.61
CA LEU A 392 -6.47 -8.34 29.66
C LEU A 392 -6.76 -7.09 30.49
N ALA A 393 -7.93 -7.04 31.13
CA ALA A 393 -8.34 -5.95 32.02
C ALA A 393 -7.42 -5.78 33.23
N SER A 394 -6.66 -6.82 33.60
CA SER A 394 -5.63 -6.77 34.65
C SER A 394 -4.34 -6.05 34.22
N GLY A 395 -4.21 -5.67 32.94
CA GLY A 395 -2.97 -5.15 32.35
C GLY A 395 -2.01 -6.23 31.87
N ALA A 396 -2.30 -7.51 32.11
CA ALA A 396 -1.51 -8.61 31.57
C ALA A 396 -1.69 -8.73 30.05
N VAL A 397 -0.60 -9.03 29.35
CA VAL A 397 -0.60 -9.24 27.89
C VAL A 397 -0.14 -10.66 27.53
N LYS A 398 -0.68 -11.21 26.45
CA LYS A 398 -0.31 -12.52 25.91
C LYS A 398 -0.03 -12.42 24.41
N PRO A 399 1.13 -12.88 23.92
CA PRO A 399 1.50 -12.73 22.51
C PRO A 399 0.65 -13.63 21.60
N LEU A 400 0.29 -13.08 20.44
CA LEU A 400 -0.41 -13.76 19.35
C LEU A 400 0.42 -13.63 18.06
N VAL A 401 0.58 -14.72 17.33
CA VAL A 401 1.35 -14.77 16.07
C VAL A 401 0.54 -15.58 15.05
N PRO A 402 0.06 -14.96 13.96
CA PRO A 402 -0.71 -15.64 12.94
C PRO A 402 0.16 -16.58 12.13
N LYS A 403 -0.48 -17.48 11.38
CA LYS A 403 0.20 -18.24 10.31
C LYS A 403 0.70 -17.28 9.22
N PRO A 404 1.72 -17.69 8.42
CA PRO A 404 2.15 -16.93 7.25
C PRO A 404 0.98 -16.60 6.32
N GLN A 405 0.82 -15.31 6.05
CA GLN A 405 -0.23 -14.77 5.21
C GLN A 405 0.21 -14.76 3.74
N PRO A 406 -0.74 -14.85 2.78
CA PRO A 406 -0.39 -14.77 1.37
C PRO A 406 0.13 -13.38 0.99
N PHE A 407 1.12 -13.36 0.11
CA PHE A 407 1.65 -12.13 -0.47
C PHE A 407 1.00 -11.77 -1.82
N GLU A 408 0.69 -12.78 -2.64
CA GLU A 408 0.06 -12.58 -3.95
C GLU A 408 -1.31 -11.90 -3.82
N ALA A 409 -1.51 -10.82 -4.58
CA ALA A 409 -2.69 -9.96 -4.45
C ALA A 409 -4.01 -10.72 -4.67
N SER A 410 -4.06 -11.67 -5.60
CA SER A 410 -5.26 -12.51 -5.82
C SER A 410 -5.59 -13.40 -4.62
N ALA A 411 -4.56 -13.94 -3.94
CA ALA A 411 -4.73 -14.73 -2.73
C ALA A 411 -5.09 -13.85 -1.52
N GLN A 412 -4.55 -12.63 -1.44
CA GLN A 412 -4.95 -11.62 -0.45
C GLN A 412 -6.43 -11.26 -0.60
N ARG A 413 -6.90 -10.96 -1.82
CA ARG A 413 -8.31 -10.72 -2.13
C ARG A 413 -9.21 -11.84 -1.62
N ASN A 414 -8.87 -13.09 -1.94
CA ASN A 414 -9.66 -14.25 -1.52
C ASN A 414 -9.70 -14.40 0.01
N ARG A 415 -8.63 -14.02 0.71
CA ARG A 415 -8.61 -13.97 2.19
C ARG A 415 -9.51 -12.86 2.73
N ILE A 416 -9.48 -11.66 2.14
CA ILE A 416 -10.34 -10.54 2.54
C ILE A 416 -11.82 -10.92 2.39
N LEU A 417 -12.19 -11.50 1.25
CA LEU A 417 -13.57 -11.95 0.99
C LEU A 417 -14.04 -13.07 1.93
N ARG A 418 -13.12 -13.79 2.59
CA ARG A 418 -13.43 -14.83 3.58
C ARG A 418 -13.34 -14.33 5.02
N ALA A 419 -12.95 -13.06 5.23
CA ALA A 419 -12.78 -12.49 6.57
C ALA A 419 -14.09 -12.30 7.32
N VAL A 420 -15.20 -12.15 6.59
CA VAL A 420 -16.54 -11.99 7.16
C VAL A 420 -17.46 -13.06 6.58
N PRO A 421 -18.22 -13.80 7.41
CA PRO A 421 -19.23 -14.72 6.91
C PRO A 421 -20.30 -13.97 6.08
N PRO A 422 -20.87 -14.58 5.02
CA PRO A 422 -21.83 -13.90 4.14
C PRO A 422 -23.04 -13.27 4.86
N GLN A 423 -23.52 -13.85 5.96
CA GLN A 423 -24.64 -13.33 6.75
C GLN A 423 -24.28 -12.09 7.60
N HIS A 424 -22.98 -11.81 7.77
CA HIS A 424 -22.43 -10.69 8.53
C HIS A 424 -21.79 -9.63 7.62
N ALA A 425 -21.85 -9.83 6.31
CA ALA A 425 -21.40 -8.86 5.31
C ALA A 425 -22.42 -7.72 5.19
N ILE A 426 -22.38 -6.80 6.16
CA ILE A 426 -23.25 -5.63 6.28
C ILE A 426 -22.54 -4.34 5.85
N ASP A 427 -23.31 -3.26 5.63
CA ASP A 427 -22.78 -1.96 5.17
C ASP A 427 -21.58 -1.49 6.00
N GLN A 428 -21.68 -1.52 7.33
CA GLN A 428 -20.59 -1.12 8.21
C GLN A 428 -19.31 -1.93 7.94
N ALA A 429 -19.39 -3.26 7.92
CA ALA A 429 -18.24 -4.12 7.66
C ALA A 429 -17.66 -3.93 6.26
N PHE A 430 -18.50 -3.68 5.25
CA PHE A 430 -18.00 -3.33 3.92
C PHE A 430 -17.30 -1.99 3.92
N ARG A 431 -17.97 -0.93 4.38
CA ARG A 431 -17.51 0.45 4.29
C ARG A 431 -16.21 0.70 5.05
N THR A 432 -16.11 0.23 6.29
CA THR A 432 -14.99 0.59 7.19
C THR A 432 -13.87 -0.44 7.20
N ILE A 433 -14.11 -1.67 6.71
CA ILE A 433 -13.16 -2.78 6.85
C ILE A 433 -12.79 -3.39 5.51
N LEU A 434 -13.76 -3.96 4.77
CA LEU A 434 -13.46 -4.72 3.57
C LEU A 434 -13.17 -3.83 2.35
N ALA A 435 -13.88 -2.71 2.18
CA ALA A 435 -13.72 -1.84 1.03
C ALA A 435 -12.32 -1.21 0.94
N PRO A 436 -11.74 -0.63 2.01
CA PRO A 436 -10.37 -0.12 1.96
C PRO A 436 -9.35 -1.20 1.59
N ALA A 437 -9.52 -2.41 2.13
CA ALA A 437 -8.63 -3.53 1.88
C ALA A 437 -8.76 -4.08 0.45
N LEU A 438 -9.99 -4.24 -0.06
CA LEU A 438 -10.25 -4.73 -1.42
C LEU A 438 -9.82 -3.72 -2.47
N GLN A 439 -10.07 -2.42 -2.24
CA GLN A 439 -9.66 -1.36 -3.16
C GLN A 439 -8.14 -1.33 -3.34
N ASP A 440 -7.38 -1.42 -2.24
CA ASP A 440 -5.91 -1.52 -2.30
C ASP A 440 -5.44 -2.71 -3.15
N VAL A 441 -6.04 -3.88 -2.92
CA VAL A 441 -5.68 -5.12 -3.63
C VAL A 441 -6.04 -5.05 -5.11
N GLU A 442 -7.24 -4.57 -5.45
CA GLU A 442 -7.68 -4.44 -6.85
C GLU A 442 -6.85 -3.40 -7.60
N GLN A 443 -6.47 -2.28 -6.97
CA GLN A 443 -5.55 -1.33 -7.58
C GLN A 443 -4.17 -1.93 -7.86
N ARG A 444 -3.64 -2.74 -6.93
CA ARG A 444 -2.36 -3.44 -7.16
C ARG A 444 -2.48 -4.49 -8.27
N LEU A 445 -3.59 -5.22 -8.34
CA LEU A 445 -3.88 -6.15 -9.43
C LEU A 445 -3.96 -5.43 -10.78
N GLY A 446 -4.63 -4.28 -10.83
CA GLY A 446 -4.72 -3.44 -12.03
C GLY A 446 -3.36 -2.91 -12.49
N ARG A 447 -2.52 -2.39 -11.58
CA ARG A 447 -1.17 -1.91 -11.91
C ARG A 447 -0.24 -3.03 -12.39
N ALA A 448 -0.42 -4.25 -11.88
CA ALA A 448 0.37 -5.41 -12.29
C ALA A 448 -0.15 -6.05 -13.59
N ALA A 449 -1.37 -5.73 -14.01
CA ALA A 449 -1.97 -6.24 -15.24
C ALA A 449 -1.32 -5.57 -16.46
N LYS A 450 -0.81 -6.39 -17.37
CA LYS A 450 -0.24 -5.93 -18.64
C LYS A 450 -0.46 -6.97 -19.72
N VAL A 451 -0.43 -6.49 -20.96
CA VAL A 451 -0.38 -7.36 -22.15
C VAL A 451 1.07 -7.74 -22.38
N ASP A 452 1.36 -9.03 -22.34
CA ASP A 452 2.72 -9.56 -22.53
C ASP A 452 2.97 -10.00 -23.97
N TYR A 453 1.90 -10.34 -24.70
CA TYR A 453 2.02 -10.86 -26.05
C TYR A 453 0.79 -10.53 -26.90
N THR A 454 1.03 -10.32 -28.19
CA THR A 454 -0.04 -10.17 -29.20
C THR A 454 0.32 -10.92 -30.47
N LYS A 455 -0.68 -11.48 -31.15
CA LYS A 455 -0.52 -12.15 -32.44
C LYS A 455 -1.65 -11.82 -33.39
N ASP A 456 -1.29 -11.55 -34.65
CA ASP A 456 -2.22 -11.13 -35.69
C ASP A 456 -2.49 -12.26 -36.67
N TYR A 457 -3.73 -12.38 -37.12
CA TYR A 457 -4.20 -13.35 -38.10
C TYR A 457 -4.91 -12.59 -39.24
N ASP A 458 -4.17 -12.29 -40.29
CA ASP A 458 -4.58 -11.53 -41.49
C ASP A 458 -5.48 -10.32 -41.21
N LEU A 459 -5.01 -9.41 -40.35
CA LEU A 459 -5.72 -8.15 -40.11
C LEU A 459 -5.73 -7.28 -41.37
N PRO A 460 -6.88 -6.68 -41.75
CA PRO A 460 -6.97 -5.84 -42.94
C PRO A 460 -6.14 -4.56 -42.77
N GLU A 461 -5.61 -4.02 -43.89
CA GLU A 461 -4.87 -2.76 -43.91
C GLU A 461 -5.72 -1.58 -43.44
N LYS A 462 -6.98 -1.52 -43.90
CA LYS A 462 -7.95 -0.52 -43.44
C LYS A 462 -8.66 -1.02 -42.19
N ALA A 463 -8.85 -0.12 -41.23
CA ALA A 463 -9.64 -0.42 -40.05
C ALA A 463 -11.06 -0.87 -40.45
N PRO A 464 -11.57 -1.98 -39.89
CA PRO A 464 -12.95 -2.41 -40.11
C PRO A 464 -13.92 -1.43 -39.45
N LEU A 465 -15.22 -1.58 -39.71
CA LEU A 465 -16.23 -0.79 -39.01
C LEU A 465 -16.34 -1.20 -37.52
N VAL A 466 -16.16 -2.49 -37.25
CA VAL A 466 -16.42 -3.12 -35.95
C VAL A 466 -15.19 -3.86 -35.43
N SER A 467 -14.91 -3.71 -34.14
CA SER A 467 -13.99 -4.60 -33.42
C SER A 467 -14.79 -5.37 -32.37
N ILE A 468 -14.78 -6.70 -32.45
CA ILE A 468 -15.44 -7.60 -31.50
C ILE A 468 -14.40 -8.07 -30.49
N VAL A 469 -14.52 -7.65 -29.23
CA VAL A 469 -13.64 -8.05 -28.14
C VAL A 469 -14.23 -9.24 -27.41
N VAL A 470 -13.48 -10.34 -27.34
CA VAL A 470 -13.91 -11.60 -26.72
C VAL A 470 -12.90 -12.02 -25.64
N PRO A 471 -13.20 -11.83 -24.34
CA PRO A 471 -12.34 -12.31 -23.26
C PRO A 471 -12.42 -13.84 -23.11
N LEU A 472 -11.27 -14.46 -22.83
CA LEU A 472 -11.06 -15.90 -22.71
C LEU A 472 -10.39 -16.23 -21.39
N TYR A 473 -11.02 -17.11 -20.61
CA TYR A 473 -10.48 -17.64 -19.37
C TYR A 473 -10.64 -19.17 -19.31
N ARG A 474 -9.53 -19.90 -19.45
CA ARG A 474 -9.36 -21.37 -19.27
C ARG A 474 -10.22 -22.31 -20.13
N VAL A 475 -11.30 -21.84 -20.75
CA VAL A 475 -12.23 -22.65 -21.53
C VAL A 475 -12.31 -22.11 -22.94
N LEU A 476 -11.95 -22.96 -23.91
CA LEU A 476 -11.91 -22.62 -25.34
C LEU A 476 -13.00 -23.33 -26.16
N ASP A 477 -13.78 -24.21 -25.54
CA ASP A 477 -14.70 -25.14 -26.22
C ASP A 477 -15.70 -24.42 -27.15
N PHE A 478 -16.17 -23.24 -26.76
CA PHE A 478 -17.16 -22.48 -27.51
C PHE A 478 -16.61 -21.70 -28.69
N LEU A 479 -15.29 -21.48 -28.75
CA LEU A 479 -14.67 -20.68 -29.81
C LEU A 479 -14.95 -21.24 -31.20
N ARG A 480 -14.95 -22.56 -31.34
CA ARG A 480 -15.25 -23.22 -32.62
C ARG A 480 -16.65 -22.89 -33.10
N PHE A 481 -17.65 -22.95 -32.21
CA PHE A 481 -19.04 -22.67 -32.54
C PHE A 481 -19.29 -21.19 -32.77
N GLN A 482 -18.75 -20.33 -31.90
CA GLN A 482 -18.88 -18.88 -31.99
C GLN A 482 -18.27 -18.37 -33.30
N LEU A 483 -17.01 -18.75 -33.60
CA LEU A 483 -16.34 -18.31 -34.82
C LEU A 483 -17.01 -18.87 -36.08
N SER A 484 -17.40 -20.16 -36.08
CA SER A 484 -18.14 -20.74 -37.20
C SER A 484 -19.45 -20.00 -37.46
N GLY A 485 -20.21 -19.68 -36.40
CA GLY A 485 -21.45 -18.91 -36.50
C GLY A 485 -21.20 -17.52 -37.10
N MET A 486 -20.18 -16.80 -36.63
CA MET A 486 -19.80 -15.49 -37.17
C MET A 486 -19.29 -15.57 -38.62
N ALA A 487 -18.55 -16.61 -38.98
CA ALA A 487 -18.00 -16.79 -40.33
C ALA A 487 -19.08 -17.01 -41.40
N THR A 488 -20.26 -17.51 -41.03
CA THR A 488 -21.40 -17.64 -41.95
C THR A 488 -22.05 -16.29 -42.30
N ASP A 489 -21.74 -15.23 -41.56
CA ASP A 489 -22.24 -13.88 -41.81
C ASP A 489 -21.27 -13.10 -42.71
N ARG A 490 -21.61 -13.01 -44.01
CA ARG A 490 -20.80 -12.29 -45.01
C ARG A 490 -20.59 -10.83 -44.67
N TRP A 491 -21.56 -10.18 -44.05
CA TRP A 491 -21.40 -8.78 -43.70
C TRP A 491 -20.41 -8.63 -42.56
N LEU A 492 -20.54 -9.45 -41.51
CA LEU A 492 -19.58 -9.47 -40.40
C LEU A 492 -18.17 -9.76 -40.93
N ALA A 493 -18.01 -10.79 -41.74
CA ALA A 493 -16.70 -11.16 -42.32
C ALA A 493 -16.02 -10.02 -43.11
N SER A 494 -16.80 -9.11 -43.69
CA SER A 494 -16.29 -7.99 -44.48
C SER A 494 -16.11 -6.69 -43.68
N ASN A 495 -16.71 -6.58 -42.49
CA ASN A 495 -16.83 -5.31 -41.76
C ASN A 495 -16.34 -5.38 -40.31
N ALA A 496 -15.89 -6.54 -39.84
CA ALA A 496 -15.46 -6.75 -38.46
C ALA A 496 -14.09 -7.41 -38.37
N GLU A 497 -13.36 -7.09 -37.29
CA GLU A 497 -12.24 -7.90 -36.76
C GLU A 497 -12.61 -8.47 -35.40
N ILE A 498 -11.98 -9.58 -35.01
CA ILE A 498 -12.20 -10.22 -33.71
C ILE A 498 -10.91 -10.16 -32.88
N ILE A 499 -11.01 -9.65 -31.66
CA ILE A 499 -9.91 -9.51 -30.71
C ILE A 499 -10.18 -10.47 -29.55
N TYR A 500 -9.49 -11.61 -29.57
CA TYR A 500 -9.51 -12.56 -28.46
C TYR A 500 -8.54 -12.10 -27.38
N VAL A 501 -9.02 -11.95 -26.14
CA VAL A 501 -8.18 -11.55 -25.00
C VAL A 501 -8.04 -12.72 -24.05
N LEU A 502 -6.86 -13.33 -24.00
CA LEU A 502 -6.57 -14.45 -23.11
C LEU A 502 -5.98 -13.93 -21.79
N ASP A 503 -6.69 -14.12 -20.68
CA ASP A 503 -6.22 -13.75 -19.34
C ASP A 503 -5.67 -14.95 -18.54
N SER A 504 -5.52 -16.11 -19.19
CA SER A 504 -4.91 -17.33 -18.67
C SER A 504 -3.66 -17.67 -19.50
N PRO A 505 -2.53 -16.98 -19.26
CA PRO A 505 -1.31 -17.14 -20.06
C PRO A 505 -0.80 -18.59 -20.07
N GLU A 506 -1.16 -19.40 -19.06
CA GLU A 506 -0.80 -20.82 -18.99
C GLU A 506 -1.33 -21.69 -20.14
N ILE A 507 -2.36 -21.23 -20.89
CA ILE A 507 -2.92 -21.93 -22.05
C ILE A 507 -2.69 -21.18 -23.38
N GLN A 508 -1.68 -20.30 -23.43
CA GLN A 508 -1.35 -19.52 -24.62
C GLN A 508 -1.13 -20.40 -25.86
N ASP A 509 -0.26 -21.41 -25.77
CA ASP A 509 0.10 -22.25 -26.92
C ASP A 509 -1.11 -23.00 -27.49
N GLU A 510 -1.98 -23.53 -26.64
CA GLU A 510 -3.23 -24.18 -27.03
C GLU A 510 -4.18 -23.21 -27.73
N THR A 511 -4.28 -21.98 -27.20
CA THR A 511 -5.13 -20.92 -27.75
C THR A 511 -4.61 -20.48 -29.12
N GLU A 512 -3.29 -20.29 -29.29
CA GLU A 512 -2.69 -19.96 -30.58
C GLU A 512 -2.89 -21.03 -31.63
N HIS A 513 -2.69 -22.30 -31.25
CA HIS A 513 -2.90 -23.42 -32.16
C HIS A 513 -4.35 -23.48 -32.65
N LEU A 514 -5.31 -23.33 -31.72
CA LEU A 514 -6.73 -23.35 -32.04
C LEU A 514 -7.11 -22.17 -32.95
N LEU A 515 -6.71 -20.95 -32.61
CA LEU A 515 -7.03 -19.75 -33.40
C LEU A 515 -6.38 -19.79 -34.79
N GLY A 516 -5.15 -20.32 -34.91
CA GLY A 516 -4.49 -20.52 -36.20
C GLY A 516 -5.26 -21.49 -37.11
N GLY A 517 -5.68 -22.64 -36.59
CA GLY A 517 -6.48 -23.59 -37.36
C GLY A 517 -7.84 -23.03 -37.76
N LEU A 518 -8.49 -22.31 -36.85
CA LEU A 518 -9.76 -21.64 -37.09
C LEU A 518 -9.66 -20.51 -38.13
N HIS A 519 -8.56 -19.76 -38.10
CA HIS A 519 -8.27 -18.74 -39.10
C HIS A 519 -8.12 -19.35 -40.50
N LEU A 520 -7.34 -20.42 -40.64
CA LEU A 520 -7.16 -21.13 -41.92
C LEU A 520 -8.48 -21.68 -42.47
N LEU A 521 -9.40 -22.09 -41.60
CA LEU A 521 -10.70 -22.66 -41.99
C LEU A 521 -11.71 -21.59 -42.42
N HIS A 522 -11.75 -20.45 -41.73
CA HIS A 522 -12.83 -19.46 -41.89
C HIS A 522 -12.39 -18.13 -42.52
N GLY A 523 -11.09 -17.83 -42.54
CA GLY A 523 -10.53 -16.61 -43.13
C GLY A 523 -10.95 -15.30 -42.44
N LEU A 524 -11.48 -15.36 -41.22
CA LEU A 524 -11.85 -14.16 -40.47
C LEU A 524 -10.60 -13.46 -39.92
N PRO A 525 -10.53 -12.12 -39.99
CA PRO A 525 -9.43 -11.35 -39.43
C PRO A 525 -9.50 -11.36 -37.90
N MET A 526 -8.42 -11.79 -37.26
CA MET A 526 -8.38 -11.94 -35.81
C MET A 526 -7.08 -11.39 -35.20
N LYS A 527 -7.15 -11.03 -33.92
CA LYS A 527 -6.01 -10.71 -33.07
C LYS A 527 -6.13 -11.48 -31.76
N LEU A 528 -5.04 -12.09 -31.31
CA LEU A 528 -4.90 -12.61 -29.96
C LEU A 528 -4.12 -11.60 -29.12
N VAL A 529 -4.64 -11.26 -27.96
CA VAL A 529 -4.02 -10.42 -26.94
C VAL A 529 -3.89 -11.28 -25.68
N VAL A 530 -2.67 -11.51 -25.19
CA VAL A 530 -2.41 -12.35 -24.01
C VAL A 530 -1.97 -11.46 -22.85
N MET A 531 -2.70 -11.54 -21.75
CA MET A 531 -2.36 -10.86 -20.50
C MET A 531 -1.34 -11.67 -19.71
N ASN A 532 -0.54 -10.98 -18.90
CA ASN A 532 0.48 -11.61 -18.05
C ASN A 532 -0.08 -12.42 -16.87
N ARG A 533 -1.38 -12.30 -16.58
CA ARG A 533 -2.10 -13.00 -15.50
C ARG A 533 -3.60 -12.83 -15.67
N ASN A 534 -4.37 -13.59 -14.89
CA ASN A 534 -5.79 -13.33 -14.73
C ASN A 534 -5.99 -12.04 -13.94
N SER A 535 -6.58 -11.06 -14.61
CA SER A 535 -6.85 -9.72 -14.10
C SER A 535 -8.35 -9.42 -14.01
N GLY A 536 -9.22 -10.38 -14.32
CA GLY A 536 -10.67 -10.25 -14.31
C GLY A 536 -11.26 -9.73 -15.63
N TYR A 537 -12.57 -9.93 -15.77
CA TYR A 537 -13.33 -9.66 -17.01
C TYR A 537 -13.20 -8.21 -17.48
N ALA A 538 -13.46 -7.23 -16.60
CA ALA A 538 -13.38 -5.80 -16.94
C ALA A 538 -12.01 -5.41 -17.52
N ARG A 539 -10.91 -5.88 -16.89
CA ARG A 539 -9.54 -5.59 -17.33
C ARG A 539 -9.22 -6.25 -18.66
N ALA A 540 -9.67 -7.49 -18.88
CA ALA A 540 -9.51 -8.18 -20.16
C ALA A 540 -10.27 -7.46 -21.28
N CYS A 541 -11.52 -7.07 -21.04
CA CYS A 541 -12.31 -6.27 -21.99
C CYS A 541 -11.65 -4.93 -22.32
N ASN A 542 -11.22 -4.17 -21.29
CA ASN A 542 -10.51 -2.91 -21.47
C ASN A 542 -9.19 -3.09 -22.25
N ALA A 543 -8.42 -4.14 -21.93
CA ALA A 543 -7.18 -4.46 -22.63
C ALA A 543 -7.43 -4.75 -24.12
N GLY A 544 -8.47 -5.53 -24.45
CA GLY A 544 -8.86 -5.80 -25.83
C GLY A 544 -9.36 -4.55 -26.57
N ALA A 545 -10.17 -3.72 -25.90
CA ALA A 545 -10.69 -2.48 -26.46
C ALA A 545 -9.58 -1.51 -26.87
N ARG A 546 -8.44 -1.49 -26.18
CA ARG A 546 -7.27 -0.68 -26.58
C ARG A 546 -6.66 -1.07 -27.93
N PHE A 547 -6.89 -2.31 -28.39
CA PHE A 547 -6.47 -2.78 -29.71
C PHE A 547 -7.58 -2.66 -30.77
N ALA A 548 -8.79 -2.23 -30.40
CA ALA A 548 -9.89 -2.05 -31.32
C ALA A 548 -9.61 -0.92 -32.32
N ARG A 549 -9.66 -1.25 -33.62
CA ARG A 549 -9.49 -0.28 -34.71
C ARG A 549 -10.82 0.24 -35.24
N GLY A 550 -11.91 -0.46 -35.00
CA GLY A 550 -13.24 -0.11 -35.48
C GLY A 550 -13.86 1.09 -34.79
N SER A 551 -14.75 1.79 -35.48
CA SER A 551 -15.56 2.88 -34.89
C SER A 551 -16.63 2.37 -33.92
N VAL A 552 -16.98 1.09 -34.03
CA VAL A 552 -17.90 0.39 -33.12
C VAL A 552 -17.13 -0.71 -32.39
N VAL A 553 -17.33 -0.80 -31.08
CA VAL A 553 -16.79 -1.87 -30.23
C VAL A 553 -17.93 -2.76 -29.76
N VAL A 554 -17.72 -4.07 -29.86
CA VAL A 554 -18.63 -5.08 -29.34
C VAL A 554 -17.92 -5.84 -28.23
N MET A 555 -18.48 -5.85 -27.04
CA MET A 555 -18.07 -6.74 -25.95
C MET A 555 -18.91 -8.00 -26.05
N LEU A 556 -18.27 -9.15 -26.29
CA LEU A 556 -18.96 -10.41 -26.53
C LEU A 556 -18.33 -11.52 -25.70
N ASN A 557 -19.13 -12.20 -24.88
CA ASN A 557 -18.63 -13.35 -24.13
C ASN A 557 -18.28 -14.52 -25.05
N SER A 558 -17.29 -15.33 -24.67
CA SER A 558 -16.79 -16.45 -25.49
C SER A 558 -17.75 -17.62 -25.66
N ASP A 559 -18.80 -17.68 -24.84
CA ASP A 559 -19.88 -18.68 -24.86
C ASP A 559 -21.19 -18.12 -25.44
N VAL A 560 -21.12 -17.02 -26.19
CA VAL A 560 -22.25 -16.44 -26.93
C VAL A 560 -22.14 -16.77 -28.42
N VAL A 561 -23.19 -17.35 -28.99
CA VAL A 561 -23.23 -17.79 -30.39
C VAL A 561 -24.45 -17.19 -31.10
N PRO A 562 -24.30 -16.59 -32.30
CA PRO A 562 -25.43 -16.04 -33.02
C PRO A 562 -26.42 -17.11 -33.48
N SER A 563 -27.72 -16.82 -33.35
CA SER A 563 -28.76 -17.75 -33.82
C SER A 563 -28.93 -17.75 -35.35
N ALA A 564 -28.57 -16.65 -36.01
CA ALA A 564 -28.63 -16.50 -37.46
C ALA A 564 -27.68 -15.40 -37.95
N PRO A 565 -27.27 -15.43 -39.24
CA PRO A 565 -26.56 -14.33 -39.89
C PRO A 565 -27.34 -13.00 -39.86
N GLY A 566 -26.62 -11.88 -39.89
CA GLY A 566 -27.17 -10.52 -39.91
C GLY A 566 -27.47 -9.93 -38.52
N TRP A 567 -27.19 -10.66 -37.43
CA TRP A 567 -27.44 -10.21 -36.06
C TRP A 567 -26.72 -8.88 -35.75
N LEU A 568 -25.46 -8.76 -36.18
CA LEU A 568 -24.63 -7.60 -35.86
C LEU A 568 -25.05 -6.35 -36.65
N GLN A 569 -25.45 -6.52 -37.92
CA GLN A 569 -26.02 -5.42 -38.72
C GLN A 569 -27.27 -4.83 -38.06
N LYS A 570 -28.14 -5.69 -37.51
CA LYS A 570 -29.37 -5.27 -36.84
C LYS A 570 -29.11 -4.43 -35.60
N LEU A 571 -28.00 -4.66 -34.91
CA LEU A 571 -27.57 -3.84 -33.77
C LEU A 571 -26.90 -2.54 -34.21
N ILE A 572 -26.02 -2.61 -35.21
CA ILE A 572 -25.20 -1.46 -35.61
C ILE A 572 -26.02 -0.40 -36.33
N ARG A 573 -26.97 -0.80 -37.18
CA ARG A 573 -27.78 0.13 -37.96
C ARG A 573 -28.49 1.18 -37.07
N PRO A 574 -29.31 0.81 -36.07
CA PRO A 574 -29.93 1.80 -35.19
C PRO A 574 -28.91 2.59 -34.37
N LEU A 575 -27.82 1.98 -33.91
CA LEU A 575 -26.75 2.66 -33.16
C LEU A 575 -26.07 3.78 -33.98
N MET A 576 -25.95 3.59 -35.29
CA MET A 576 -25.35 4.59 -36.19
C MET A 576 -26.36 5.63 -36.68
N GLU A 577 -27.62 5.23 -36.89
CA GLU A 577 -28.70 6.14 -37.32
C GLU A 577 -29.16 7.08 -36.19
N GLN A 578 -29.18 6.61 -34.95
CA GLN A 578 -29.68 7.36 -33.79
C GLN A 578 -28.55 7.85 -32.90
N ARG A 579 -28.20 9.14 -33.02
CA ARG A 579 -27.10 9.77 -32.26
C ARG A 579 -27.30 9.73 -30.73
N SER A 580 -28.54 9.71 -30.26
CA SER A 580 -28.86 9.61 -28.81
C SER A 580 -28.60 8.22 -28.24
N LEU A 581 -28.55 7.17 -29.05
CA LEU A 581 -28.24 5.82 -28.56
C LEU A 581 -26.74 5.73 -28.24
N GLY A 582 -26.42 5.37 -27.00
CA GLY A 582 -25.04 5.16 -26.54
C GLY A 582 -24.61 3.71 -26.61
N ALA A 583 -25.51 2.78 -26.31
CA ALA A 583 -25.25 1.34 -26.44
C ALA A 583 -26.53 0.56 -26.79
N ILE A 584 -26.35 -0.62 -27.37
CA ILE A 584 -27.45 -1.50 -27.76
C ILE A 584 -27.09 -2.98 -27.52
N GLY A 585 -28.08 -3.75 -27.07
CA GLY A 585 -27.93 -5.17 -26.75
C GLY A 585 -28.99 -6.04 -27.43
N PRO A 586 -28.68 -7.31 -27.74
CA PRO A 586 -29.59 -8.25 -28.39
C PRO A 586 -30.53 -8.95 -27.41
N LYS A 587 -31.43 -9.77 -27.96
CA LYS A 587 -32.13 -10.84 -27.23
C LYS A 587 -31.19 -12.00 -26.95
N LEU A 588 -31.07 -12.39 -25.69
CA LEU A 588 -30.35 -13.60 -25.29
C LEU A 588 -31.30 -14.72 -24.87
N ILE A 589 -31.06 -15.90 -25.43
CA ILE A 589 -31.78 -17.14 -25.13
C ILE A 589 -30.83 -18.22 -24.60
N PHE A 590 -31.36 -19.08 -23.74
CA PHE A 590 -30.71 -20.31 -23.31
C PHE A 590 -30.73 -21.37 -24.43
N GLU A 591 -29.97 -22.45 -24.24
CA GLU A 591 -29.90 -23.56 -25.18
C GLU A 591 -31.24 -24.29 -25.40
N ASP A 592 -32.15 -24.19 -24.43
CA ASP A 592 -33.50 -24.76 -24.50
C ASP A 592 -34.51 -23.85 -25.23
N GLY A 593 -34.06 -22.68 -25.70
CA GLY A 593 -34.89 -21.69 -26.39
C GLY A 593 -35.70 -20.77 -25.46
N SER A 594 -35.57 -20.91 -24.14
CA SER A 594 -36.15 -19.95 -23.19
C SER A 594 -35.34 -18.65 -23.13
N LEU A 595 -35.99 -17.54 -22.78
CA LEU A 595 -35.36 -16.24 -22.61
C LEU A 595 -34.39 -16.28 -21.43
N GLN A 596 -33.13 -15.95 -21.71
CA GLN A 596 -32.18 -15.66 -20.66
C GLN A 596 -32.40 -14.26 -20.12
N HIS A 597 -32.48 -13.26 -21.02
CA HIS A 597 -32.94 -11.92 -20.69
C HIS A 597 -33.25 -11.07 -21.93
N ALA A 598 -34.16 -10.12 -21.76
CA ALA A 598 -34.49 -9.06 -22.71
C ALA A 598 -34.04 -7.68 -22.18
N ALA A 599 -32.73 -7.55 -21.95
CA ALA A 599 -32.06 -6.47 -21.21
C ALA A 599 -32.21 -6.52 -19.66
N LEU A 600 -31.71 -5.46 -18.98
CA LEU A 600 -31.64 -5.33 -17.53
C LEU A 600 -32.61 -4.28 -16.96
N TYR A 601 -33.06 -4.50 -15.73
CA TYR A 601 -33.65 -3.49 -14.86
C TYR A 601 -33.09 -3.60 -13.44
N PHE A 602 -33.30 -2.56 -12.64
CA PHE A 602 -32.80 -2.50 -11.27
C PHE A 602 -33.96 -2.59 -10.29
N ALA A 603 -33.80 -3.39 -9.24
CA ALA A 603 -34.74 -3.42 -8.11
C ALA A 603 -33.98 -3.52 -6.80
N ARG A 604 -34.56 -2.97 -5.74
CA ARG A 604 -34.00 -3.08 -4.40
C ARG A 604 -34.39 -4.40 -3.76
N ASP A 605 -33.43 -5.02 -3.07
CA ASP A 605 -33.71 -6.09 -2.12
C ASP A 605 -34.32 -5.55 -0.80
N GLN A 606 -34.55 -6.45 0.15
CA GLN A 606 -35.11 -6.08 1.47
C GLN A 606 -34.17 -5.19 2.30
N ARG A 607 -32.88 -5.13 1.97
CA ARG A 607 -31.85 -4.32 2.64
C ARG A 607 -31.64 -2.98 1.94
N GLY A 608 -32.37 -2.70 0.87
CA GLY A 608 -32.26 -1.48 0.08
C GLY A 608 -31.12 -1.49 -0.95
N ILE A 609 -30.47 -2.64 -1.18
CA ILE A 609 -29.38 -2.81 -2.13
C ILE A 609 -29.94 -2.98 -3.55
N TRP A 610 -29.38 -2.25 -4.52
CA TRP A 610 -29.75 -2.37 -5.92
C TRP A 610 -29.17 -3.65 -6.54
N LEU A 611 -30.06 -4.48 -7.09
CA LEU A 611 -29.72 -5.71 -7.79
C LEU A 611 -30.04 -5.60 -9.28
N ASN A 612 -29.20 -6.25 -10.10
CA ASN A 612 -29.42 -6.39 -11.53
C ASN A 612 -30.41 -7.53 -11.78
N HIS A 613 -31.53 -7.21 -12.41
CA HIS A 613 -32.56 -8.16 -12.81
C HIS A 613 -32.72 -8.20 -14.32
N HIS A 614 -33.21 -9.34 -14.80
CA HIS A 614 -33.35 -9.64 -16.21
C HIS A 614 -34.81 -9.58 -16.63
N PHE A 615 -35.16 -8.75 -17.61
CA PHE A 615 -36.54 -8.72 -18.12
C PHE A 615 -36.92 -10.07 -18.73
N HIS A 616 -38.08 -10.58 -18.32
CA HIS A 616 -38.73 -11.80 -18.85
C HIS A 616 -37.89 -13.08 -18.80
N LYS A 617 -36.89 -13.16 -17.91
CA LYS A 617 -36.07 -14.37 -17.73
C LYS A 617 -36.93 -15.60 -17.45
N GLY A 618 -36.65 -16.70 -18.16
CA GLY A 618 -37.35 -17.98 -18.05
C GLY A 618 -38.64 -18.09 -18.87
N MET A 619 -39.11 -17.01 -19.52
CA MET A 619 -40.25 -17.07 -20.43
C MET A 619 -39.84 -17.68 -21.79
N PRO A 620 -40.77 -18.16 -22.63
CA PRO A 620 -40.45 -18.65 -23.98
C PRO A 620 -39.73 -17.60 -24.85
N GLY A 621 -38.80 -18.02 -25.74
CA GLY A 621 -38.01 -17.13 -26.60
C GLY A 621 -38.81 -16.22 -27.55
N ASP A 622 -40.05 -16.61 -27.83
CA ASP A 622 -41.05 -15.89 -28.64
C ASP A 622 -42.08 -15.12 -27.80
N TYR A 623 -41.88 -15.03 -26.48
CA TYR A 623 -42.76 -14.27 -25.59
C TYR A 623 -42.96 -12.84 -26.10
N ALA A 624 -44.22 -12.47 -26.37
CA ALA A 624 -44.54 -11.28 -27.16
C ALA A 624 -43.96 -9.96 -26.59
N PRO A 625 -44.02 -9.70 -25.26
CA PRO A 625 -43.38 -8.50 -24.68
C PRO A 625 -41.86 -8.42 -24.87
N ALA A 626 -41.18 -9.55 -25.07
CA ALA A 626 -39.75 -9.59 -25.32
C ALA A 626 -39.39 -9.38 -26.81
N GLN A 627 -40.37 -9.28 -27.71
CA GLN A 627 -40.15 -9.02 -29.14
C GLN A 627 -40.20 -7.54 -29.51
N LEU A 628 -40.33 -6.64 -28.53
CA LEU A 628 -40.41 -5.20 -28.75
C LEU A 628 -39.06 -4.54 -28.49
N ALA A 629 -38.55 -3.83 -29.50
CA ALA A 629 -37.40 -2.94 -29.36
C ALA A 629 -37.77 -1.76 -28.45
N ARG A 630 -36.89 -1.38 -27.52
CA ARG A 630 -37.17 -0.32 -26.54
C ARG A 630 -35.89 0.26 -25.93
N SER A 631 -36.01 1.47 -25.37
CA SER A 631 -35.04 1.98 -24.41
C SER A 631 -35.14 1.16 -23.12
N VAL A 632 -34.00 0.90 -22.50
CA VAL A 632 -33.87 0.06 -21.30
C VAL A 632 -32.87 0.68 -20.33
N PRO A 633 -32.98 0.41 -19.02
CA PRO A 633 -32.02 0.89 -18.03
C PRO A 633 -30.57 0.45 -18.30
N GLY A 634 -30.39 -0.80 -18.74
CA GLY A 634 -29.09 -1.37 -19.04
C GLY A 634 -29.20 -2.67 -19.83
N ILE A 635 -28.06 -3.16 -20.29
CA ILE A 635 -27.88 -4.43 -21.02
C ILE A 635 -26.68 -5.17 -20.44
N THR A 636 -26.57 -6.48 -20.72
CA THR A 636 -25.48 -7.29 -20.15
C THR A 636 -24.21 -7.22 -20.98
N GLY A 637 -23.08 -7.49 -20.34
CA GLY A 637 -21.77 -7.64 -21.00
C GLY A 637 -21.67 -8.88 -21.88
N ALA A 638 -22.65 -9.78 -21.85
CA ALA A 638 -22.66 -10.96 -22.71
C ALA A 638 -22.66 -10.57 -24.20
N CYS A 639 -23.38 -9.51 -24.56
CA CYS A 639 -23.23 -8.83 -25.85
C CYS A 639 -23.64 -7.35 -25.73
N LEU A 640 -22.65 -6.46 -25.64
CA LEU A 640 -22.84 -5.01 -25.57
C LEU A 640 -22.19 -4.34 -26.77
N VAL A 641 -22.96 -3.57 -27.54
CA VAL A 641 -22.47 -2.85 -28.72
C VAL A 641 -22.52 -1.35 -28.46
N THR A 642 -21.39 -0.65 -28.64
CA THR A 642 -21.30 0.80 -28.44
C THR A 642 -20.33 1.45 -29.43
N ARG A 643 -20.43 2.76 -29.63
CA ARG A 643 -19.44 3.51 -30.40
C ARG A 643 -18.14 3.59 -29.60
N ARG A 644 -17.00 3.40 -30.27
CA ARG A 644 -15.68 3.47 -29.63
C ARG A 644 -15.47 4.80 -28.90
N GLU A 645 -15.89 5.90 -29.53
CA GLU A 645 -15.81 7.25 -28.94
C GLU A 645 -16.56 7.36 -27.60
N ILE A 646 -17.69 6.66 -27.43
CA ILE A 646 -18.44 6.64 -26.16
C ILE A 646 -17.74 5.76 -25.15
N TYR A 647 -17.27 4.59 -25.57
CA TYR A 647 -16.53 3.69 -24.69
C TYR A 647 -15.28 4.37 -24.11
N GLU A 648 -14.56 5.12 -24.94
CA GLU A 648 -13.41 5.94 -24.54
C GLU A 648 -13.84 7.13 -23.65
N LEU A 649 -14.95 7.81 -23.99
CA LEU A 649 -15.48 8.94 -23.21
C LEU A 649 -15.80 8.56 -21.76
N VAL A 650 -16.29 7.34 -21.53
CA VAL A 650 -16.68 6.84 -20.20
C VAL A 650 -15.60 5.98 -19.52
N ASP A 651 -14.40 5.94 -20.09
CA ASP A 651 -13.25 5.16 -19.62
C ASP A 651 -13.56 3.65 -19.46
N GLY A 652 -14.22 3.07 -20.46
CA GLY A 652 -14.46 1.63 -20.57
C GLY A 652 -15.18 0.99 -19.38
N TYR A 653 -14.85 -0.25 -19.02
CA TYR A 653 -15.37 -0.88 -17.81
C TYR A 653 -14.64 -0.38 -16.56
N THR A 654 -15.36 -0.16 -15.45
CA THR A 654 -14.70 0.03 -14.15
C THR A 654 -13.99 -1.26 -13.73
N GLU A 655 -12.78 -1.13 -13.20
CA GLU A 655 -11.94 -2.25 -12.76
C GLU A 655 -12.01 -2.49 -11.25
N ASP A 656 -12.96 -1.84 -10.57
CA ASP A 656 -13.06 -1.85 -9.11
C ASP A 656 -13.92 -3.00 -8.56
N TYR A 657 -14.77 -3.60 -9.40
CA TYR A 657 -15.56 -4.76 -8.99
C TYR A 657 -14.68 -5.99 -8.83
N VAL A 658 -14.95 -6.72 -7.76
CA VAL A 658 -14.17 -7.89 -7.39
C VAL A 658 -14.72 -9.09 -8.15
N ILE A 659 -13.90 -9.73 -8.98
CA ILE A 659 -14.22 -11.01 -9.64
C ILE A 659 -15.32 -10.95 -10.75
N GLY A 660 -16.23 -9.95 -10.78
CA GLY A 660 -17.20 -9.68 -11.88
C GLY A 660 -18.63 -9.30 -11.41
N ASP A 661 -19.62 -9.38 -12.32
CA ASP A 661 -21.11 -9.27 -12.15
C ASP A 661 -21.77 -7.89 -12.35
N TYR A 662 -21.09 -6.77 -12.09
CA TYR A 662 -21.71 -5.42 -12.06
C TYR A 662 -21.07 -4.42 -13.03
N GLU A 663 -20.00 -4.81 -13.71
CA GLU A 663 -19.30 -3.96 -14.66
C GLU A 663 -20.15 -3.53 -15.86
N ASP A 664 -21.10 -4.36 -16.31
CA ASP A 664 -21.97 -4.08 -17.46
C ASP A 664 -23.07 -3.05 -17.15
N SER A 665 -23.72 -3.17 -16.00
CA SER A 665 -24.66 -2.15 -15.54
C SER A 665 -23.96 -0.84 -15.21
N ASP A 666 -22.77 -0.87 -14.58
CA ASP A 666 -21.97 0.33 -14.32
C ASP A 666 -21.60 1.05 -15.63
N LEU A 667 -21.13 0.32 -16.65
CA LEU A 667 -20.87 0.91 -17.97
C LEU A 667 -22.14 1.55 -18.58
N CYS A 668 -23.29 0.89 -18.51
CA CYS A 668 -24.56 1.45 -18.98
C CYS A 668 -24.93 2.75 -18.25
N LEU A 669 -24.73 2.78 -16.92
CA LEU A 669 -25.02 3.95 -16.09
C LEU A 669 -24.05 5.12 -16.38
N LYS A 670 -22.77 4.83 -16.62
CA LYS A 670 -21.80 5.84 -17.08
C LYS A 670 -22.20 6.45 -18.42
N ILE A 671 -22.61 5.63 -19.38
CA ILE A 671 -23.09 6.08 -20.69
C ILE A 671 -24.36 6.96 -20.54
N ARG A 672 -25.30 6.55 -19.68
CA ARG A 672 -26.51 7.35 -19.40
C ARG A 672 -26.21 8.67 -18.72
N ARG A 673 -25.25 8.71 -17.79
CA ARG A 673 -24.81 9.95 -17.15
C ARG A 673 -24.22 10.96 -18.15
N CYS A 674 -23.71 10.49 -19.29
CA CYS A 674 -23.31 11.34 -20.41
C CYS A 674 -24.47 11.79 -21.33
N GLY A 675 -25.72 11.45 -20.99
CA GLY A 675 -26.92 11.86 -21.73
C GLY A 675 -27.30 10.94 -22.90
N TYR A 676 -26.75 9.73 -22.96
CA TYR A 676 -27.08 8.75 -24.00
C TYR A 676 -28.06 7.68 -23.51
N ASP A 677 -28.91 7.20 -24.41
CA ASP A 677 -29.84 6.11 -24.16
C ASP A 677 -29.19 4.73 -24.34
N ILE A 678 -29.74 3.72 -23.67
CA ILE A 678 -29.39 2.31 -23.87
C ILE A 678 -30.60 1.59 -24.46
N ALA A 679 -30.40 0.80 -25.52
CA ALA A 679 -31.47 0.14 -26.24
C ALA A 679 -31.37 -1.39 -26.24
N TYR A 680 -32.53 -2.02 -26.36
CA TYR A 680 -32.69 -3.46 -26.59
C TYR A 680 -33.26 -3.71 -27.99
N GLU A 681 -32.64 -4.60 -28.76
CA GLU A 681 -33.04 -4.95 -30.13
C GLU A 681 -33.30 -6.46 -30.27
N PRO A 682 -34.58 -6.88 -30.24
CA PRO A 682 -34.96 -8.29 -30.20
C PRO A 682 -34.79 -9.03 -31.53
N SER A 683 -34.70 -8.31 -32.66
CA SER A 683 -34.50 -8.94 -33.97
C SER A 683 -33.08 -9.51 -34.13
N ALA A 684 -32.13 -9.07 -33.31
CA ALA A 684 -30.85 -9.72 -33.08
C ALA A 684 -31.00 -10.71 -31.92
N CYS A 685 -30.85 -12.00 -32.20
CA CYS A 685 -31.02 -13.07 -31.22
C CYS A 685 -29.74 -13.91 -31.13
N LEU A 686 -29.21 -14.10 -29.93
CA LEU A 686 -28.01 -14.90 -29.68
C LEU A 686 -28.30 -15.96 -28.60
N TYR A 687 -27.69 -17.13 -28.75
CA TYR A 687 -27.61 -18.13 -27.69
C TYR A 687 -26.49 -17.77 -26.73
N HIS A 688 -26.72 -17.88 -25.43
CA HIS A 688 -25.68 -17.72 -24.41
C HIS A 688 -25.68 -18.95 -23.51
N PHE A 689 -24.62 -19.75 -23.61
CA PHE A 689 -24.50 -21.05 -22.96
C PHE A 689 -23.98 -20.95 -21.51
N GLU A 690 -24.55 -19.98 -20.76
CA GLU A 690 -24.16 -19.49 -19.42
C GLU A 690 -23.51 -20.56 -18.52
N ARG A 691 -22.46 -20.17 -17.77
CA ARG A 691 -21.94 -20.87 -16.57
C ARG A 691 -21.20 -22.19 -16.79
N ARG A 692 -20.75 -22.52 -18.00
CA ARG A 692 -19.83 -23.67 -18.18
C ARG A 692 -18.37 -23.35 -17.82
N SER A 693 -17.89 -22.14 -18.05
CA SER A 693 -16.54 -21.69 -17.64
C SER A 693 -16.43 -21.41 -16.14
N ILE A 694 -17.46 -20.82 -15.53
CA ILE A 694 -17.49 -20.42 -14.11
C ILE A 694 -17.70 -21.61 -13.15
N ARG A 695 -18.34 -22.70 -13.58
CA ARG A 695 -18.59 -23.90 -12.74
C ARG A 695 -17.33 -24.59 -12.19
N ARG A 696 -16.14 -24.29 -12.72
CA ARG A 696 -14.85 -24.81 -12.21
C ARG A 696 -14.19 -23.94 -11.13
N SER A 697 -14.83 -22.84 -10.70
CA SER A 697 -14.40 -22.00 -9.58
C SER A 697 -15.40 -22.15 -8.43
N GLU A 698 -15.05 -22.94 -7.40
CA GLU A 698 -15.93 -23.28 -6.27
C GLU A 698 -16.35 -22.06 -5.42
N ASP A 699 -15.74 -20.88 -5.60
CA ASP A 699 -15.95 -19.69 -4.75
C ASP A 699 -16.79 -18.56 -5.41
N TYR A 700 -17.17 -18.65 -6.69
CA TYR A 700 -17.51 -17.45 -7.47
C TYR A 700 -18.92 -16.84 -7.19
N MET A 701 -19.99 -17.62 -6.99
CA MET A 701 -21.35 -17.10 -7.32
C MET A 701 -22.31 -16.76 -6.17
N ARG A 702 -21.99 -16.96 -4.88
CA ARG A 702 -22.92 -16.65 -3.75
C ARG A 702 -22.22 -16.23 -2.47
N GLY A 703 -21.01 -15.72 -2.60
CA GLY A 703 -20.16 -15.33 -1.47
C GLY A 703 -20.25 -13.83 -1.16
N VAL A 704 -19.32 -13.39 -0.33
CA VAL A 704 -19.12 -11.98 0.03
C VAL A 704 -18.78 -11.11 -1.18
N ALA A 705 -18.16 -11.66 -2.24
CA ALA A 705 -17.81 -10.90 -3.45
C ALA A 705 -19.04 -10.29 -4.14
N SER A 706 -20.08 -11.10 -4.39
CA SER A 706 -21.31 -10.61 -5.02
C SER A 706 -22.05 -9.59 -4.14
N GLN A 707 -22.04 -9.80 -2.81
CA GLN A 707 -22.60 -8.83 -1.85
C GLN A 707 -21.78 -7.53 -1.79
N TYR A 708 -20.45 -7.61 -1.91
CA TYR A 708 -19.58 -6.45 -1.97
C TYR A 708 -19.81 -5.66 -3.25
N ASN A 709 -19.90 -6.32 -4.40
CA ASN A 709 -20.11 -5.64 -5.68
C ASN A 709 -21.50 -4.99 -5.75
N SER A 710 -22.55 -5.65 -5.24
CA SER A 710 -23.89 -5.06 -5.18
C SER A 710 -23.96 -3.86 -4.22
N TRP A 711 -23.27 -3.95 -3.08
CA TRP A 711 -23.07 -2.83 -2.16
C TRP A 711 -22.32 -1.68 -2.84
N LEU A 712 -21.17 -1.94 -3.46
CA LEU A 712 -20.35 -0.93 -4.14
C LEU A 712 -21.11 -0.27 -5.31
N HIS A 713 -21.85 -1.05 -6.09
CA HIS A 713 -22.71 -0.54 -7.16
C HIS A 713 -23.83 0.35 -6.61
N THR A 714 -24.46 -0.05 -5.50
CA THR A 714 -25.45 0.77 -4.80
C THR A 714 -24.82 2.08 -4.32
N GLU A 715 -23.67 2.03 -3.65
CA GLU A 715 -22.96 3.22 -3.16
C GLU A 715 -22.63 4.22 -4.26
N ARG A 716 -22.27 3.73 -5.46
CA ARG A 716 -21.92 4.58 -6.60
C ARG A 716 -23.12 5.22 -7.27
N TRP A 717 -24.19 4.44 -7.44
CA TRP A 717 -25.25 4.74 -8.41
C TRP A 717 -26.63 4.86 -7.78
N ASN A 718 -26.73 4.89 -6.44
CA ASN A 718 -28.02 4.89 -5.76
C ASN A 718 -28.97 5.97 -6.28
N ASP A 719 -28.47 7.20 -6.44
CA ASP A 719 -29.28 8.34 -6.81
C ASP A 719 -29.65 8.28 -8.30
N ASP A 720 -28.68 7.99 -9.17
CA ASP A 720 -28.91 7.84 -10.62
C ASP A 720 -29.93 6.71 -10.91
N ILE A 721 -29.80 5.55 -10.25
CA ILE A 721 -30.75 4.44 -10.40
C ILE A 721 -32.12 4.80 -9.83
N THR A 722 -32.16 5.50 -8.68
CA THR A 722 -33.44 5.93 -8.07
C THR A 722 -34.20 6.88 -9.01
N GLU A 723 -33.51 7.81 -9.66
CA GLU A 723 -34.11 8.69 -10.67
C GLU A 723 -34.55 7.92 -11.90
N LEU A 724 -33.66 7.07 -12.44
CA LEU A 724 -33.92 6.27 -13.63
C LEU A 724 -35.14 5.36 -13.47
N MET A 725 -35.27 4.67 -12.32
CA MET A 725 -36.40 3.77 -12.06
C MET A 725 -37.72 4.49 -11.80
N LYS A 726 -37.70 5.80 -11.48
CA LYS A 726 -38.93 6.61 -11.42
C LYS A 726 -39.42 7.01 -12.81
N THR A 727 -38.48 7.36 -13.69
CA THR A 727 -38.76 7.90 -15.03
C THR A 727 -39.10 6.81 -16.03
N ASP A 728 -38.36 5.69 -16.04
CA ASP A 728 -38.51 4.62 -17.07
C ASP A 728 -39.63 3.62 -16.78
N LEU A 729 -40.14 3.51 -15.53
CA LEU A 729 -41.14 2.50 -15.13
C LEU A 729 -42.50 3.06 -14.68
N GLY A 730 -42.67 4.39 -14.66
CA GLY A 730 -43.90 5.03 -14.19
C GLY A 730 -44.18 4.84 -12.70
N GLY A 731 -45.05 5.67 -12.12
CA GLY A 731 -45.49 5.52 -10.73
C GLY A 731 -46.07 4.14 -10.43
N ARG A 732 -46.17 3.79 -9.13
CA ARG A 732 -46.53 2.46 -8.57
C ARG A 732 -47.68 1.69 -9.24
N ASP A 733 -48.53 2.32 -10.04
CA ASP A 733 -49.71 1.74 -10.69
C ASP A 733 -49.43 0.99 -12.01
N GLN A 734 -48.25 1.08 -12.63
CA GLN A 734 -47.92 0.33 -13.87
C GLN A 734 -47.09 -0.95 -13.67
N MET A 735 -46.63 -1.22 -12.44
CA MET A 735 -45.75 -2.36 -12.14
C MET A 735 -46.34 -3.75 -12.47
N PRO A 736 -47.63 -4.08 -12.21
CA PRO A 736 -48.13 -5.44 -12.44
C PRO A 736 -48.10 -5.87 -13.92
N ALA A 737 -48.25 -4.92 -14.86
CA ALA A 737 -48.28 -5.20 -16.30
C ALA A 737 -46.88 -5.41 -16.90
N LEU A 738 -45.85 -4.78 -16.34
CA LEU A 738 -44.44 -4.93 -16.76
C LEU A 738 -43.78 -6.19 -16.16
N PHE A 739 -44.18 -6.62 -14.97
CA PHE A 739 -43.55 -7.71 -14.24
C PHE A 739 -44.26 -9.06 -14.35
N GLY A 740 -45.46 -9.14 -14.96
CA GLY A 740 -46.18 -10.40 -15.11
C GLY A 740 -46.50 -11.11 -13.78
N ILE A 741 -46.52 -10.36 -12.67
CA ILE A 741 -46.81 -10.90 -11.34
C ILE A 741 -48.33 -10.95 -11.20
N GLY A 742 -48.93 -12.08 -11.57
CA GLY A 742 -50.23 -12.44 -11.04
C GLY A 742 -50.11 -12.56 -9.51
N ALA A 743 -50.97 -11.86 -8.78
CA ALA A 743 -51.03 -11.92 -7.32
C ALA A 743 -51.35 -13.36 -6.86
N ALA A 744 -50.33 -14.19 -6.68
CA ALA A 744 -50.45 -15.45 -5.98
C ALA A 744 -50.21 -15.18 -4.49
N THR A 745 -51.28 -14.86 -3.78
CA THR A 745 -51.37 -15.04 -2.33
C THR A 745 -51.09 -16.50 -2.01
N ARG A 746 -49.84 -16.83 -1.67
CA ARG A 746 -49.53 -18.08 -0.96
C ARG A 746 -49.94 -17.89 0.49
N THR A 747 -51.14 -18.37 0.81
CA THR A 747 -51.55 -18.65 2.19
C THR A 747 -50.59 -19.67 2.80
N ALA A 748 -50.15 -19.38 4.02
CA ALA A 748 -49.25 -20.19 4.81
C ALA A 748 -49.83 -21.60 5.07
N ALA A 749 -48.99 -22.62 4.84
CA ALA A 749 -49.03 -23.94 5.48
C ALA A 749 -47.59 -24.46 5.53
#